data_AF-A0A168CS19-F1
#
_entry.id   AF-A0A168CS19-F1
#
_cell.length_a   1.000
_cell.length_b   1.000
_cell.length_c   1.000
_cell.angle_alpha   90.00
_cell.angle_beta   90.00
_cell.angle_gamma   90.00
#
_symmetry.space_group_name_H-M   'P 1'
#
loop_
_entity.id
_entity.type
_entity.pdbx_description
1 polymer ?
#
loop_
_entity_poly.entity_id
_entity_poly.type
_entity_poly.pdbx_seq_one_letter_code
_entity_poly.pdbx_strand_id
1 'polypeptide(L)'
;MVRTSSLLTLLATAATAVVGQDTDSDPNKAQPAIPGAFIIEFQDGHNNKAALDAVQQDATVRVDLNFELFQGVSIQLNDVNTADEKAEKLAALPAVKNIWPVKLVPRPNPNVEWVATEGLQALADKGDSGTISARDGAEPISSAQRMGQIDKMRAKGYKGRGIKVAVVDTGIDYKHPALGRCFGEGCLVGYGYDLVGDHYGSDGDYHPVPDNDPMDCGGHGSHVAGIIAAQPNEYNFTGTAPDVTLGAYKVFGCSGSTGTDVLISSFNKAYQAGSDIITASIGGPSGWVDEPWAQTIARIVARGVPCTIAAGNEGTDGLFFPSSGSTGKGAVAISSFDNTDTPVLANVNYYAVDGGDKKQLLTTSSAKDAWDGVTLDVWAGSYDTTKPDDGCKAYPADTPDLSDKIVLIHRGTCAFADKVNFATAKGAKYVLIYNNQPDPLSMLVDGTPLALGISLISSEDGATIIGLLKDGKKVTVSMNSSAKSGKSLSIKKNTVTGGALSSFTTWGPSWELFVKPDVGAPGGNILSTYPTAKGSWAVLSGTSMATPFVAASVALLLEVRGKKLSPATITNLLSANANPQLFNDNTKFLDKLAPVPQQGAGLIQVYDSAFATTLLEPSNLAFNDTANFVKQLTFKVSNTGKESVTYDLGQVSAYTMYALGASGSHVQPFPNEAVDSYAKLSFSKDKLTIPAGGSESVDVSATPPEGADAKRLPVWSGFVTINGTDGTSLSMPYQGVSGSMKDHVVVDPNASWISWSDDKDLKALPVNQTFTLPAPGKTTPQTRLPQFVINMSLGSKNITAHLQPMTTCPPKGTFEYKGYKTIGQPFDFPMLFSSRGAVTDPWDGQLDNGDYAPPGKYRIVVRALRVFGDPNNDKDWDTTIGTRFVIKYD
;
A
#
# COMPACT_ATOMS: atom_id res chain seq x y z
N MET A 1 -41.52 -52.81 10.81
CA MET A 1 -41.22 -51.91 11.94
C MET A 1 -39.83 -51.36 11.73
N VAL A 2 -39.75 -50.10 11.29
CA VAL A 2 -38.51 -49.38 10.96
C VAL A 2 -37.98 -48.76 12.25
N ARG A 3 -36.70 -48.95 12.55
CA ARG A 3 -35.97 -48.20 13.59
C ARG A 3 -34.89 -47.37 12.88
N THR A 4 -35.06 -46.07 12.94
CA THR A 4 -34.13 -45.01 12.51
C THR A 4 -33.09 -44.77 13.60
N SER A 5 -31.82 -44.80 13.20
CA SER A 5 -30.66 -44.38 14.00
C SER A 5 -30.38 -42.90 13.71
N SER A 6 -30.34 -42.06 14.74
CA SER A 6 -29.89 -40.66 14.64
C SER A 6 -28.59 -40.51 15.42
N LEU A 7 -27.50 -40.19 14.73
CA LEU A 7 -26.27 -39.69 15.32
C LEU A 7 -26.53 -38.29 15.89
N LEU A 8 -26.25 -38.08 17.18
CA LEU A 8 -26.07 -36.75 17.74
C LEU A 8 -24.61 -36.33 17.57
N THR A 9 -24.39 -35.34 16.70
CA THR A 9 -23.20 -34.50 16.66
C THR A 9 -23.17 -33.61 17.91
N LEU A 10 -22.13 -33.76 18.75
CA LEU A 10 -21.79 -32.76 19.77
C LEU A 10 -21.17 -31.54 19.08
N LEU A 11 -21.92 -30.45 19.04
CA LEU A 11 -21.41 -29.11 18.75
C LEU A 11 -20.59 -28.63 19.96
N ALA A 12 -19.27 -28.55 19.80
CA ALA A 12 -18.43 -27.74 20.68
C ALA A 12 -18.60 -26.28 20.25
N THR A 13 -19.22 -25.45 21.09
CA THR A 13 -19.30 -24.00 20.89
C THR A 13 -17.93 -23.39 21.18
N ALA A 14 -17.15 -23.16 20.14
CA ALA A 14 -15.98 -22.28 20.21
C ALA A 14 -16.46 -20.84 20.46
N ALA A 15 -15.94 -20.21 21.51
CA ALA A 15 -16.13 -18.78 21.73
C ALA A 15 -15.26 -18.03 20.71
N THR A 16 -15.90 -17.39 19.73
CA THR A 16 -15.25 -16.47 18.80
C THR A 16 -14.93 -15.18 19.54
N ALA A 17 -13.65 -14.97 19.89
CA ALA A 17 -13.17 -13.62 20.21
C ALA A 17 -13.33 -12.75 18.95
N VAL A 18 -13.88 -11.55 19.14
CA VAL A 18 -14.32 -10.67 18.06
C VAL A 18 -13.12 -9.99 17.42
N VAL A 19 -12.67 -10.50 16.26
CA VAL A 19 -11.96 -9.67 15.30
C VAL A 19 -13.02 -8.82 14.61
N GLY A 20 -12.94 -7.50 14.73
CA GLY A 20 -13.91 -6.58 14.13
C GLY A 20 -14.17 -6.93 12.66
N GLN A 21 -15.45 -7.13 12.32
CA GLN A 21 -15.89 -7.29 10.93
C GLN A 21 -15.73 -5.94 10.24
N ASP A 22 -14.61 -5.72 9.56
CA ASP A 22 -14.53 -4.64 8.57
C ASP A 22 -14.17 -5.21 7.20
N THR A 23 -15.12 -5.00 6.29
CA THR A 23 -14.98 -5.27 4.85
C THR A 23 -14.34 -4.10 4.11
N ASP A 24 -14.09 -2.99 4.81
CA ASP A 24 -13.36 -1.82 4.32
C ASP A 24 -11.97 -1.75 4.96
N SER A 25 -10.97 -1.57 4.09
CA SER A 25 -9.59 -1.24 4.45
C SER A 25 -9.55 0.15 5.08
N ASP A 26 -9.77 0.27 6.38
CA ASP A 26 -9.35 1.48 7.10
C ASP A 26 -7.82 1.39 7.28
N PRO A 27 -7.03 2.18 6.51
CA PRO A 27 -5.57 2.13 6.57
C PRO A 27 -5.01 2.62 7.92
N ASN A 28 -5.85 3.21 8.78
CA ASN A 28 -5.43 3.68 10.09
C ASN A 28 -5.53 2.63 11.20
N LYS A 29 -6.08 1.43 10.94
CA LYS A 29 -6.21 0.39 11.96
C LYS A 29 -4.93 -0.41 12.11
N ALA A 30 -4.48 -0.59 13.37
CA ALA A 30 -3.43 -1.54 13.71
C ALA A 30 -3.81 -2.94 13.18
N GLN A 31 -2.83 -3.68 12.61
CA GLN A 31 -3.06 -5.03 12.11
C GLN A 31 -3.53 -5.95 13.26
N PRO A 32 -4.80 -6.39 13.27
CA PRO A 32 -5.33 -7.16 14.38
C PRO A 32 -4.68 -8.55 14.42
N ALA A 33 -4.46 -9.06 15.63
CA ALA A 33 -4.04 -10.44 15.82
C ALA A 33 -5.23 -11.39 15.66
N ILE A 34 -4.99 -12.60 15.17
CA ILE A 34 -5.98 -13.68 15.24
C ILE A 34 -5.97 -14.23 16.68
N PRO A 35 -7.08 -14.16 17.42
CA PRO A 35 -7.12 -14.57 18.82
C PRO A 35 -6.66 -16.01 19.01
N GLY A 36 -5.76 -16.24 19.98
CA GLY A 36 -5.22 -17.55 20.30
C GLY A 36 -4.29 -18.16 19.24
N ALA A 37 -3.93 -17.43 18.18
CA ALA A 37 -3.05 -17.92 17.13
C ALA A 37 -1.62 -17.38 17.28
N PHE A 38 -0.63 -18.28 17.27
CA PHE A 38 0.78 -17.93 17.45
C PHE A 38 1.70 -18.62 16.45
N ILE A 39 2.71 -17.89 15.99
CA ILE A 39 3.87 -18.41 15.26
C ILE A 39 4.95 -18.73 16.29
N ILE A 40 5.41 -19.97 16.32
CA ILE A 40 6.52 -20.42 17.14
C ILE A 40 7.71 -20.70 16.22
N GLU A 41 8.81 -19.97 16.41
CA GLU A 41 10.09 -20.27 15.79
C GLU A 41 10.95 -21.06 16.77
N PHE A 42 11.58 -22.12 16.28
CA PHE A 42 12.45 -22.98 17.07
C PHE A 42 13.93 -22.61 16.94
N GLN A 43 14.72 -23.02 17.92
CA GLN A 43 16.18 -22.90 17.89
C GLN A 43 16.80 -23.86 16.86
N ASP A 44 17.78 -23.38 16.11
CA ASP A 44 18.48 -24.19 15.11
C ASP A 44 19.21 -25.37 15.78
N GLY A 45 18.99 -26.59 15.28
CA GLY A 45 19.65 -27.80 15.79
C GLY A 45 19.13 -28.34 17.13
N HIS A 46 18.06 -27.78 17.69
CA HIS A 46 17.42 -28.29 18.91
C HIS A 46 16.40 -29.40 18.61
N ASN A 47 16.19 -30.30 19.58
CA ASN A 47 15.10 -31.28 19.52
C ASN A 47 13.79 -30.61 19.94
N ASN A 48 12.92 -30.35 18.96
CA ASN A 48 11.68 -29.59 19.16
C ASN A 48 10.52 -30.49 19.59
N LYS A 49 10.74 -31.79 19.80
CA LYS A 49 9.70 -32.76 20.15
C LYS A 49 8.93 -32.35 21.41
N ALA A 50 9.61 -31.88 22.46
CA ALA A 50 8.92 -31.49 23.70
C ALA A 50 8.00 -30.27 23.50
N ALA A 51 8.41 -29.29 22.69
CA ALA A 51 7.58 -28.14 22.36
C ALA A 51 6.40 -28.53 21.47
N LEU A 52 6.62 -29.40 20.47
CA LEU A 52 5.57 -29.93 19.60
C LEU A 52 4.58 -30.82 20.36
N ASP A 53 5.05 -31.69 21.25
CA ASP A 53 4.21 -32.56 22.08
C ASP A 53 3.35 -31.70 23.04
N ALA A 54 3.88 -30.59 23.57
CA ALA A 54 3.11 -29.64 24.39
C ALA A 54 2.03 -28.92 23.55
N VAL A 55 2.37 -28.50 22.33
CA VAL A 55 1.42 -27.89 21.38
C VAL A 55 0.29 -28.86 21.02
N GLN A 56 0.60 -30.13 20.73
CA GLN A 56 -0.39 -31.13 20.29
C GLN A 56 -1.49 -31.43 21.32
N GLN A 57 -1.25 -31.17 22.60
CA GLN A 57 -2.24 -31.40 23.66
C GLN A 57 -3.28 -30.26 23.74
N ASP A 58 -2.85 -29.04 23.45
CA ASP A 58 -3.60 -27.82 23.78
C ASP A 58 -3.92 -26.93 22.57
N ALA A 59 -3.40 -27.27 21.39
CA ALA A 59 -3.53 -26.50 20.17
C ALA A 59 -3.73 -27.37 18.94
N THR A 60 -4.25 -26.76 17.88
CA THR A 60 -4.24 -27.30 16.52
C THR A 60 -3.17 -26.59 15.69
N VAL A 61 -2.53 -27.32 14.77
CA VAL A 61 -1.59 -26.71 13.83
C VAL A 61 -2.40 -25.98 12.75
N ARG A 62 -2.11 -24.69 12.55
CA ARG A 62 -2.69 -23.86 11.48
C ARG A 62 -1.89 -24.01 10.20
N VAL A 63 -0.57 -23.80 10.32
CA VAL A 63 0.36 -23.83 9.18
C VAL A 63 1.65 -24.52 9.63
N ASP A 64 2.08 -25.52 8.86
CA ASP A 64 3.41 -26.08 9.01
C ASP A 64 4.44 -25.09 8.46
N LEU A 65 5.33 -24.63 9.35
CA LEU A 65 6.39 -23.68 9.03
C LEU A 65 7.77 -24.34 9.11
N ASN A 66 7.87 -25.66 8.90
CA ASN A 66 9.13 -26.37 8.85
C ASN A 66 9.81 -26.25 7.47
N PHE A 67 10.52 -25.13 7.27
CA PHE A 67 11.21 -24.78 6.04
C PHE A 67 12.73 -24.64 6.23
N GLU A 68 13.50 -24.67 5.14
CA GLU A 68 14.96 -24.55 5.22
C GLU A 68 15.43 -23.27 5.94
N LEU A 69 14.74 -22.14 5.72
CA LEU A 69 15.13 -20.82 6.24
C LEU A 69 14.26 -20.33 7.40
N PHE A 70 13.29 -21.14 7.81
CA PHE A 70 12.42 -20.86 8.94
C PHE A 70 12.00 -22.21 9.54
N GLN A 71 12.41 -22.49 10.77
CA GLN A 71 12.05 -23.71 11.47
C GLN A 71 10.99 -23.37 12.52
N GLY A 72 9.74 -23.72 12.28
CA GLY A 72 8.66 -23.33 13.19
C GLY A 72 7.33 -24.03 12.95
N VAL A 73 6.31 -23.57 13.66
CA VAL A 73 4.91 -23.98 13.49
C VAL A 73 3.99 -22.82 13.81
N SER A 74 2.90 -22.66 13.05
CA SER A 74 1.79 -21.79 13.42
C SER A 74 0.71 -22.62 14.08
N ILE A 75 0.19 -22.16 15.22
CA ILE A 75 -0.75 -22.90 16.06
C ILE A 75 -1.98 -22.06 16.38
N GLN A 76 -3.09 -22.74 16.63
CA GLN A 76 -4.32 -22.18 17.20
C GLN A 76 -4.57 -22.87 18.53
N LEU A 77 -4.47 -22.14 19.64
CA LEU A 77 -4.79 -22.68 20.97
C LEU A 77 -6.29 -22.95 21.08
N ASN A 78 -6.64 -24.11 21.64
CA ASN A 78 -8.02 -24.56 21.77
C ASN A 78 -8.84 -23.71 22.76
N ASP A 79 -8.16 -23.17 23.78
CA ASP A 79 -8.73 -22.25 24.75
C ASP A 79 -8.09 -20.87 24.57
N VAL A 80 -8.84 -19.98 23.94
CA VAL A 80 -8.41 -18.59 23.66
C VAL A 80 -8.24 -17.79 24.95
N ASN A 81 -8.95 -18.14 26.04
CA ASN A 81 -8.90 -17.36 27.28
C ASN A 81 -7.60 -17.55 28.07
N THR A 82 -6.91 -18.67 27.87
CA THR A 82 -5.61 -18.97 28.51
C THR A 82 -4.45 -18.89 27.51
N ALA A 83 -4.70 -18.28 26.35
CA ALA A 83 -3.81 -18.33 25.22
C ALA A 83 -2.45 -17.67 25.50
N ASP A 84 -2.44 -16.48 26.09
CA ASP A 84 -1.21 -15.75 26.38
C ASP A 84 -0.39 -16.40 27.49
N GLU A 85 -1.03 -16.87 28.56
CA GLU A 85 -0.33 -17.63 29.62
C GLU A 85 0.35 -18.89 29.05
N LYS A 86 -0.35 -19.60 28.14
CA LYS A 86 0.22 -20.76 27.45
C LYS A 86 1.34 -20.34 26.49
N ALA A 87 1.18 -19.25 25.75
CA ALA A 87 2.19 -18.71 24.86
C ALA A 87 3.47 -18.33 25.63
N GLU A 88 3.36 -17.70 26.80
CA GLU A 88 4.50 -17.40 27.68
C GLU A 88 5.21 -18.68 28.17
N LYS A 89 4.45 -19.70 28.58
CA LYS A 89 5.02 -21.00 28.98
C LYS A 89 5.75 -21.67 27.83
N LEU A 90 5.21 -21.60 26.62
CA LEU A 90 5.86 -22.11 25.40
C LEU A 90 7.13 -21.30 25.08
N ALA A 91 7.08 -19.97 25.20
CA ALA A 91 8.23 -19.09 24.98
C ALA A 91 9.39 -19.39 25.93
N ALA A 92 9.10 -19.83 27.16
CA ALA A 92 10.12 -20.20 28.15
C ALA A 92 10.80 -21.55 27.89
N LEU A 93 10.33 -22.35 26.91
CA LEU A 93 10.94 -23.63 26.58
C LEU A 93 12.31 -23.41 25.89
N PRO A 94 13.37 -24.15 26.26
CA PRO A 94 14.70 -24.00 25.65
C PRO A 94 14.77 -24.24 24.13
N ALA A 95 13.78 -24.92 23.56
CA ALA A 95 13.69 -25.19 22.13
C ALA A 95 13.02 -24.04 21.34
N VAL A 96 12.32 -23.13 22.03
CA VAL A 96 11.63 -21.99 21.40
C VAL A 96 12.59 -20.80 21.34
N LYS A 97 12.71 -20.22 20.15
CA LYS A 97 13.54 -19.06 19.87
C LYS A 97 12.73 -17.78 19.97
N ASN A 98 11.54 -17.79 19.37
CA ASN A 98 10.61 -16.68 19.39
C ASN A 98 9.17 -17.20 19.33
N ILE A 99 8.25 -16.42 19.90
CA ILE A 99 6.82 -16.59 19.71
C ILE A 99 6.23 -15.23 19.32
N TRP A 100 5.33 -15.23 18.34
CA TRP A 100 4.62 -14.02 17.91
C TRP A 100 3.14 -14.31 17.70
N PRO A 101 2.24 -13.37 18.00
CA PRO A 101 0.86 -13.48 17.56
C PRO A 101 0.80 -13.50 16.02
N VAL A 102 -0.13 -14.28 15.46
CA VAL A 102 -0.44 -14.21 14.03
C VAL A 102 -1.20 -12.92 13.77
N LYS A 103 -0.60 -11.98 13.04
CA LYS A 103 -1.23 -10.72 12.66
C LYS A 103 -1.89 -10.82 11.30
N LEU A 104 -2.96 -10.07 11.11
CA LEU A 104 -3.66 -9.94 9.83
C LEU A 104 -3.11 -8.77 9.03
N VAL A 105 -2.60 -9.07 7.84
CA VAL A 105 -2.20 -8.09 6.83
C VAL A 105 -3.38 -7.88 5.89
N PRO A 106 -3.86 -6.63 5.71
CA PRO A 106 -5.00 -6.36 4.84
C PRO A 106 -4.68 -6.72 3.39
N ARG A 107 -5.73 -7.05 2.64
CA ARG A 107 -5.61 -7.20 1.20
C ARG A 107 -5.16 -5.89 0.56
N PRO A 108 -4.35 -5.92 -0.51
CA PRO A 108 -4.04 -4.74 -1.27
C PRO A 108 -5.32 -4.04 -1.76
N ASN A 109 -5.44 -2.75 -1.51
CA ASN A 109 -6.53 -1.90 -2.00
C ASN A 109 -5.98 -0.82 -2.94
N PRO A 110 -5.57 -1.18 -4.17
CA PRO A 110 -5.17 -0.17 -5.15
C PRO A 110 -6.36 0.69 -5.55
N ASN A 111 -6.11 1.90 -6.04
CA ASN A 111 -7.17 2.67 -6.66
C ASN A 111 -7.58 1.98 -7.97
N VAL A 112 -8.84 1.57 -8.06
CA VAL A 112 -9.41 0.95 -9.26
C VAL A 112 -9.96 2.08 -10.13
N GLU A 113 -9.17 2.52 -11.11
CA GLU A 113 -9.61 3.54 -12.07
C GLU A 113 -10.73 2.98 -12.97
N TRP A 114 -10.61 1.70 -13.32
CA TRP A 114 -11.57 1.01 -14.16
C TRP A 114 -11.36 -0.50 -14.17
N VAL A 115 -12.47 -1.21 -14.38
CA VAL A 115 -12.50 -2.62 -14.77
C VAL A 115 -13.38 -2.73 -16.01
N ALA A 116 -12.94 -3.52 -16.99
CA ALA A 116 -13.75 -3.82 -18.16
C ALA A 116 -15.07 -4.50 -17.76
N THR A 117 -16.15 -4.16 -18.45
CA THR A 117 -17.43 -4.88 -18.35
C THR A 117 -17.43 -6.04 -19.35
N GLU A 118 -18.22 -7.09 -19.10
CA GLU A 118 -18.21 -8.36 -19.84
C GLU A 118 -18.04 -8.19 -21.36
N GLY A 119 -16.98 -8.82 -21.90
CA GLY A 119 -16.76 -9.01 -23.33
C GLY A 119 -16.75 -7.71 -24.14
N LEU A 120 -15.59 -7.04 -24.22
CA LEU A 120 -15.44 -5.86 -25.07
C LEU A 120 -15.51 -6.26 -26.57
N GLN A 121 -16.73 -6.35 -27.10
CA GLN A 121 -17.00 -6.28 -28.55
C GLN A 121 -17.07 -4.83 -29.06
N ALA A 122 -16.71 -3.84 -28.24
CA ALA A 122 -16.74 -2.42 -28.56
C ALA A 122 -15.34 -1.78 -28.61
N LEU A 123 -14.44 -2.34 -29.44
CA LEU A 123 -13.43 -1.55 -30.17
C LEU A 123 -13.78 -1.53 -31.67
N ALA A 124 -15.08 -1.55 -31.98
CA ALA A 124 -15.61 -1.32 -33.31
C ALA A 124 -15.79 0.19 -33.51
N ASP A 125 -14.67 0.88 -33.74
CA ASP A 125 -14.55 1.84 -34.84
C ASP A 125 -13.08 2.18 -35.03
N LYS A 126 -12.47 1.53 -36.04
CA LYS A 126 -11.11 1.78 -36.53
C LYS A 126 -11.00 3.14 -37.27
N GLY A 127 -11.67 4.16 -36.77
CA GLY A 127 -11.66 5.51 -37.32
C GLY A 127 -11.37 6.51 -36.21
N ASP A 128 -10.15 7.04 -36.19
CA ASP A 128 -9.78 8.32 -35.56
C ASP A 128 -9.42 8.46 -34.07
N SER A 129 -9.39 7.41 -33.23
CA SER A 129 -8.77 7.55 -31.90
C SER A 129 -7.30 7.10 -31.91
N GLY A 130 -6.39 8.08 -31.85
CA GLY A 130 -4.94 7.97 -31.69
C GLY A 130 -4.41 6.55 -31.43
N THR A 131 -3.93 5.92 -32.50
CA THR A 131 -3.21 4.65 -32.48
C THR A 131 -2.27 4.59 -31.28
N ILE A 132 -2.37 3.52 -30.47
CA ILE A 132 -1.16 2.89 -29.91
C ILE A 132 -0.35 2.59 -31.16
N SER A 133 0.55 3.48 -31.54
CA SER A 133 1.29 3.33 -32.79
C SER A 133 2.15 2.09 -32.62
N ALA A 134 1.66 0.95 -33.12
CA ALA A 134 2.53 0.00 -33.74
C ALA A 134 3.23 0.79 -34.85
N ARG A 135 4.41 1.34 -34.55
CA ARG A 135 5.35 1.65 -35.61
C ARG A 135 5.60 0.31 -36.29
N ASP A 136 5.17 0.21 -37.54
CA ASP A 136 5.25 -0.94 -38.42
C ASP A 136 6.29 -1.99 -37.98
N GLY A 137 5.82 -3.10 -37.41
CA GLY A 137 6.65 -4.28 -37.07
C GLY A 137 7.37 -4.28 -35.72
N ALA A 138 7.26 -3.25 -34.87
CA ALA A 138 7.83 -3.26 -33.51
C ALA A 138 6.90 -3.91 -32.47
N GLU A 139 7.48 -4.62 -31.48
CA GLU A 139 6.70 -5.20 -30.37
C GLU A 139 5.95 -4.11 -29.57
N PRO A 140 4.77 -4.41 -29.02
CA PRO A 140 3.98 -3.40 -28.32
C PRO A 140 4.62 -2.99 -26.99
N ILE A 141 4.91 -1.69 -26.83
CA ILE A 141 5.54 -1.11 -25.63
C ILE A 141 4.69 0.05 -25.07
N SER A 142 4.36 -0.02 -23.78
CA SER A 142 3.63 1.03 -23.07
C SER A 142 4.51 2.24 -22.70
N SER A 143 3.87 3.36 -22.37
CA SER A 143 4.55 4.55 -21.83
C SER A 143 5.28 4.27 -20.53
N ALA A 144 4.65 3.52 -19.62
CA ALA A 144 5.27 3.01 -18.39
C ALA A 144 6.55 2.20 -18.68
N GLN A 145 6.53 1.33 -19.69
CA GLN A 145 7.72 0.57 -20.09
C GLN A 145 8.84 1.45 -20.64
N ARG A 146 8.51 2.51 -21.39
CA ARG A 146 9.52 3.49 -21.86
C ARG A 146 10.15 4.26 -20.70
N MET A 147 9.38 4.63 -19.69
CA MET A 147 9.89 5.31 -18.48
C MET A 147 11.01 4.49 -17.80
N GLY A 148 10.90 3.17 -17.79
CA GLY A 148 11.91 2.24 -17.28
C GLY A 148 12.94 1.73 -18.30
N GLN A 149 12.96 2.25 -19.53
CA GLN A 149 13.85 1.81 -20.63
C GLN A 149 13.66 0.36 -21.11
N ILE A 150 12.47 -0.21 -20.95
CA ILE A 150 12.18 -1.58 -21.37
C ILE A 150 12.20 -1.72 -22.90
N ASP A 151 11.84 -0.66 -23.64
CA ASP A 151 12.01 -0.58 -25.09
C ASP A 151 13.46 -0.85 -25.53
N LYS A 152 14.44 -0.28 -24.82
CA LYS A 152 15.87 -0.51 -25.10
C LYS A 152 16.29 -1.95 -24.80
N MET A 153 15.75 -2.56 -23.74
CA MET A 153 15.98 -3.97 -23.41
C MET A 153 15.41 -4.90 -24.50
N ARG A 154 14.20 -4.61 -24.97
CA ARG A 154 13.52 -5.35 -26.03
C ARG A 154 14.23 -5.25 -27.37
N ALA A 155 14.75 -4.07 -27.71
CA ALA A 155 15.56 -3.88 -28.92
C ALA A 155 16.82 -4.78 -28.93
N LYS A 156 17.32 -5.19 -27.76
CA LYS A 156 18.42 -6.17 -27.62
C LYS A 156 17.96 -7.62 -27.48
N GLY A 157 16.66 -7.88 -27.49
CA GLY A 157 16.08 -9.24 -27.45
C GLY A 157 15.93 -9.85 -26.06
N TYR A 158 16.07 -9.05 -24.98
CA TYR A 158 15.88 -9.50 -23.60
C TYR A 158 14.40 -9.45 -23.20
N LYS A 159 13.91 -10.55 -22.66
CA LYS A 159 12.48 -10.79 -22.35
C LYS A 159 12.23 -11.55 -21.03
N GLY A 160 13.27 -11.87 -20.28
CA GLY A 160 13.20 -12.61 -19.03
C GLY A 160 13.36 -14.12 -19.21
N ARG A 161 13.93 -14.59 -20.32
CA ARG A 161 13.99 -16.03 -20.64
C ARG A 161 14.70 -16.82 -19.55
N GLY A 162 14.05 -17.91 -19.15
CA GLY A 162 14.59 -18.84 -18.17
C GLY A 162 14.60 -18.30 -16.73
N ILE A 163 14.05 -17.12 -16.45
CA ILE A 163 13.90 -16.59 -15.09
C ILE A 163 12.53 -17.00 -14.53
N LYS A 164 12.50 -17.42 -13.26
CA LYS A 164 11.29 -17.74 -12.50
C LYS A 164 10.93 -16.60 -11.54
N VAL A 165 9.71 -16.08 -11.63
CA VAL A 165 9.21 -14.99 -10.77
C VAL A 165 7.98 -15.47 -10.01
N ALA A 166 8.10 -15.61 -8.69
CA ALA A 166 6.98 -15.95 -7.83
C ALA A 166 6.20 -14.69 -7.43
N VAL A 167 4.90 -14.71 -7.67
CA VAL A 167 3.92 -13.68 -7.29
C VAL A 167 3.17 -14.19 -6.06
N VAL A 168 3.37 -13.53 -4.92
CA VAL A 168 2.62 -13.77 -3.67
C VAL A 168 1.51 -12.73 -3.60
N ASP A 169 0.25 -13.15 -3.84
CA ASP A 169 -0.88 -12.23 -4.04
C ASP A 169 -2.24 -12.95 -3.86
N THR A 170 -3.34 -12.41 -4.42
CA THR A 170 -4.69 -13.00 -4.40
C THR A 170 -4.88 -14.22 -5.31
N GLY A 171 -3.81 -14.68 -5.97
CA GLY A 171 -3.82 -15.72 -6.99
C GLY A 171 -3.55 -15.18 -8.40
N ILE A 172 -3.58 -16.05 -9.40
CA ILE A 172 -3.48 -15.65 -10.82
C ILE A 172 -4.60 -16.34 -11.62
N ASP A 173 -5.40 -15.60 -12.39
CA ASP A 173 -6.28 -16.17 -13.42
C ASP A 173 -5.43 -16.67 -14.60
N TYR A 174 -4.81 -17.83 -14.42
CA TYR A 174 -3.98 -18.48 -15.43
C TYR A 174 -4.79 -18.92 -16.67
N LYS A 175 -6.13 -18.87 -16.63
CA LYS A 175 -6.98 -19.10 -17.81
C LYS A 175 -7.11 -17.85 -18.68
N HIS A 176 -6.69 -16.70 -18.19
CA HIS A 176 -6.68 -15.45 -18.94
C HIS A 176 -5.86 -15.60 -20.24
N PRO A 177 -6.37 -15.17 -21.41
CA PRO A 177 -5.69 -15.32 -22.70
C PRO A 177 -4.26 -14.76 -22.72
N ALA A 178 -4.06 -13.58 -22.12
CA ALA A 178 -2.76 -12.95 -22.02
C ALA A 178 -1.85 -13.54 -20.92
N LEU A 179 -2.34 -14.50 -20.11
CA LEU A 179 -1.56 -15.18 -19.08
C LEU A 179 -1.31 -16.67 -19.42
N GLY A 180 -1.47 -17.04 -20.71
CA GLY A 180 -1.05 -18.35 -21.23
C GLY A 180 -2.13 -19.43 -21.25
N ARG A 181 -3.31 -19.19 -20.66
CA ARG A 181 -4.49 -20.10 -20.66
C ARG A 181 -4.25 -21.47 -20.00
N CYS A 182 -3.17 -21.64 -19.24
CA CYS A 182 -2.87 -22.90 -18.58
C CYS A 182 -2.01 -22.71 -17.32
N PHE A 183 -2.02 -23.72 -16.45
CA PHE A 183 -1.28 -23.78 -15.20
C PHE A 183 -0.48 -25.08 -15.10
N GLY A 184 0.75 -24.99 -14.59
CA GLY A 184 1.64 -26.13 -14.38
C GLY A 184 2.81 -26.18 -15.35
N GLU A 185 3.58 -27.26 -15.30
CA GLU A 185 4.82 -27.39 -16.07
C GLU A 185 4.62 -27.11 -17.58
N GLY A 186 5.46 -26.24 -18.15
CA GLY A 186 5.38 -25.81 -19.55
C GLY A 186 4.43 -24.65 -19.83
N CYS A 187 3.65 -24.20 -18.84
CA CYS A 187 2.82 -23.00 -18.94
C CYS A 187 3.57 -21.72 -18.57
N LEU A 188 3.01 -20.57 -18.95
CA LEU A 188 3.49 -19.27 -18.47
C LEU A 188 3.40 -19.19 -16.94
N VAL A 189 2.24 -19.56 -16.39
CA VAL A 189 2.07 -19.80 -14.94
C VAL A 189 2.47 -21.24 -14.66
N GLY A 190 3.76 -21.44 -14.40
CA GLY A 190 4.39 -22.76 -14.42
C GLY A 190 4.31 -23.55 -13.12
N TYR A 191 4.11 -22.87 -12.00
CA TYR A 191 4.10 -23.45 -10.66
C TYR A 191 3.32 -22.54 -9.71
N GLY A 192 3.01 -23.02 -8.50
CA GLY A 192 2.22 -22.25 -7.55
C GLY A 192 1.48 -23.12 -6.55
N TYR A 193 0.74 -22.49 -5.65
CA TYR A 193 -0.05 -23.14 -4.61
C TYR A 193 -1.09 -22.16 -4.04
N ASP A 194 -2.29 -22.65 -3.70
CA ASP A 194 -3.24 -21.91 -2.86
C ASP A 194 -2.98 -22.26 -1.40
N LEU A 195 -2.55 -21.28 -0.61
CA LEU A 195 -2.24 -21.50 0.81
C LEU A 195 -3.47 -21.43 1.72
N VAL A 196 -4.61 -20.96 1.23
CA VAL A 196 -5.71 -20.52 2.10
C VAL A 196 -7.10 -20.97 1.66
N GLY A 197 -7.35 -21.10 0.37
CA GLY A 197 -8.67 -21.39 -0.19
C GLY A 197 -9.59 -20.17 -0.24
N ASP A 198 -10.67 -20.27 -1.03
CA ASP A 198 -11.55 -19.14 -1.37
C ASP A 198 -12.30 -18.53 -0.18
N HIS A 199 -12.65 -19.33 0.82
CA HIS A 199 -13.42 -18.89 1.99
C HIS A 199 -12.57 -18.27 3.10
N TYR A 200 -11.24 -18.26 2.95
CA TYR A 200 -10.36 -17.70 3.96
C TYR A 200 -10.62 -16.21 4.21
N GLY A 201 -10.84 -15.84 5.46
CA GLY A 201 -11.26 -14.50 5.90
C GLY A 201 -12.75 -14.22 5.77
N SER A 202 -13.54 -15.14 5.21
CA SER A 202 -15.01 -14.99 5.13
C SER A 202 -15.61 -15.04 6.53
N ASP A 203 -16.47 -14.06 6.85
CA ASP A 203 -17.11 -13.93 8.16
C ASP A 203 -16.13 -13.87 9.35
N GLY A 204 -14.85 -13.54 9.09
CA GLY A 204 -13.78 -13.51 10.10
C GLY A 204 -13.12 -14.86 10.38
N ASP A 205 -13.44 -15.92 9.63
CA ASP A 205 -12.78 -17.21 9.74
C ASP A 205 -11.46 -17.22 8.97
N TYR A 206 -10.34 -17.23 9.69
CA TYR A 206 -8.99 -17.27 9.14
C TYR A 206 -8.36 -18.67 9.29
N HIS A 207 -9.12 -19.76 9.20
CA HIS A 207 -8.56 -21.11 9.10
C HIS A 207 -8.14 -21.42 7.65
N PRO A 208 -6.83 -21.64 7.36
CA PRO A 208 -6.37 -21.91 6.01
C PRO A 208 -6.80 -23.31 5.55
N VAL A 209 -7.36 -23.41 4.33
CA VAL A 209 -7.71 -24.66 3.66
C VAL A 209 -6.94 -24.73 2.34
N PRO A 210 -5.67 -25.16 2.36
CA PRO A 210 -4.79 -25.06 1.21
C PRO A 210 -5.12 -26.10 0.12
N ASP A 211 -4.91 -25.73 -1.14
CA ASP A 211 -5.05 -26.63 -2.29
C ASP A 211 -4.09 -26.28 -3.44
N ASN A 212 -4.17 -27.01 -4.56
CA ASN A 212 -3.24 -26.88 -5.69
C ASN A 212 -3.70 -25.86 -6.76
N ASP A 213 -4.83 -25.17 -6.58
CA ASP A 213 -5.41 -24.26 -7.57
C ASP A 213 -5.31 -22.78 -7.13
N PRO A 214 -4.22 -22.07 -7.47
CA PRO A 214 -4.02 -20.67 -7.09
C PRO A 214 -4.84 -19.69 -7.95
N MET A 215 -6.05 -20.08 -8.35
CA MET A 215 -6.97 -19.27 -9.16
C MET A 215 -7.34 -17.97 -8.43
N ASP A 216 -7.25 -16.86 -9.16
CA ASP A 216 -7.56 -15.55 -8.62
C ASP A 216 -9.05 -15.25 -8.63
N CYS A 217 -9.62 -15.04 -7.46
CA CYS A 217 -10.97 -14.49 -7.29
C CYS A 217 -10.96 -13.04 -6.77
N GLY A 218 -9.79 -12.51 -6.37
CA GLY A 218 -9.61 -11.14 -5.89
C GLY A 218 -9.44 -10.16 -7.05
N GLY A 219 -8.55 -10.50 -7.98
CA GLY A 219 -8.22 -9.78 -9.22
C GLY A 219 -6.91 -9.01 -9.18
N HIS A 220 -6.39 -8.72 -7.98
CA HIS A 220 -5.15 -7.99 -7.79
C HIS A 220 -3.94 -8.76 -8.34
N GLY A 221 -3.80 -10.03 -7.97
CA GLY A 221 -2.69 -10.86 -8.42
C GLY A 221 -2.67 -11.11 -9.93
N SER A 222 -3.84 -11.22 -10.58
CA SER A 222 -3.92 -11.26 -12.05
C SER A 222 -3.43 -9.97 -12.70
N HIS A 223 -3.67 -8.81 -12.09
CA HIS A 223 -3.17 -7.52 -12.59
C HIS A 223 -1.67 -7.41 -12.47
N VAL A 224 -1.14 -7.79 -11.30
CA VAL A 224 0.30 -7.89 -11.02
C VAL A 224 0.98 -8.83 -12.03
N ALA A 225 0.41 -10.02 -12.28
CA ALA A 225 0.94 -10.99 -13.23
C ALA A 225 1.02 -10.44 -14.67
N GLY A 226 0.03 -9.66 -15.11
CA GLY A 226 0.04 -9.04 -16.44
C GLY A 226 1.12 -8.00 -16.62
N ILE A 227 1.42 -7.21 -15.57
CA ILE A 227 2.52 -6.23 -15.60
C ILE A 227 3.85 -6.95 -15.81
N ILE A 228 4.01 -8.13 -15.20
CA ILE A 228 5.22 -8.94 -15.38
C ILE A 228 5.25 -9.56 -16.77
N ALA A 229 4.22 -10.33 -17.16
CA ALA A 229 4.36 -11.27 -18.27
C ALA A 229 3.15 -11.38 -19.23
N ALA A 230 2.29 -10.36 -19.31
CA ALA A 230 1.19 -10.37 -20.28
C ALA A 230 1.71 -10.65 -21.70
N GLN A 231 1.07 -11.61 -22.36
CA GLN A 231 1.32 -11.95 -23.76
C GLN A 231 0.59 -10.97 -24.70
N PRO A 232 0.97 -10.91 -25.99
CA PRO A 232 0.30 -10.05 -26.97
C PRO A 232 -1.23 -10.19 -26.93
N ASN A 233 -1.92 -9.06 -26.99
CA ASN A 233 -3.37 -8.99 -26.75
C ASN A 233 -4.03 -7.83 -27.52
N GLU A 234 -5.36 -7.75 -27.39
CA GLU A 234 -6.22 -6.77 -28.10
C GLU A 234 -5.98 -5.30 -27.72
N TYR A 235 -5.37 -5.04 -26.57
CA TYR A 235 -5.00 -3.69 -26.10
C TYR A 235 -3.57 -3.29 -26.50
N ASN A 236 -2.90 -4.10 -27.33
CA ASN A 236 -1.60 -3.81 -27.91
C ASN A 236 -0.53 -3.41 -26.85
N PHE A 237 -0.44 -4.19 -25.78
CA PHE A 237 0.68 -4.14 -24.82
C PHE A 237 1.16 -5.55 -24.47
N THR A 238 2.35 -5.66 -23.89
CA THR A 238 2.87 -6.90 -23.30
C THR A 238 3.43 -6.61 -21.90
N GLY A 239 3.69 -7.64 -21.11
CA GLY A 239 4.36 -7.51 -19.81
C GLY A 239 5.81 -7.03 -19.95
N THR A 240 6.40 -6.60 -18.84
CA THR A 240 7.79 -6.11 -18.80
C THR A 240 8.83 -7.21 -19.04
N ALA A 241 8.52 -8.46 -18.71
CA ALA A 241 9.35 -9.64 -18.99
C ALA A 241 8.45 -10.85 -19.40
N PRO A 242 7.94 -10.89 -20.65
CA PRO A 242 6.92 -11.83 -21.10
C PRO A 242 7.42 -13.28 -21.28
N ASP A 243 8.73 -13.51 -21.27
CA ASP A 243 9.30 -14.87 -21.42
C ASP A 243 9.76 -15.48 -20.08
N VAL A 244 9.37 -14.89 -18.94
CA VAL A 244 9.58 -15.50 -17.60
C VAL A 244 8.65 -16.69 -17.38
N THR A 245 8.93 -17.50 -16.37
CA THR A 245 7.95 -18.42 -15.78
C THR A 245 7.38 -17.81 -14.50
N LEU A 246 6.07 -17.65 -14.42
CA LEU A 246 5.38 -17.15 -13.23
C LEU A 246 5.10 -18.28 -12.24
N GLY A 247 5.29 -17.99 -10.96
CA GLY A 247 4.81 -18.80 -9.83
C GLY A 247 3.61 -18.14 -9.16
N ALA A 248 2.47 -18.79 -9.04
CA ALA A 248 1.26 -18.23 -8.42
C ALA A 248 1.11 -18.70 -6.97
N TYR A 249 1.36 -17.84 -5.98
CA TYR A 249 1.17 -18.15 -4.56
C TYR A 249 0.01 -17.33 -4.01
N LYS A 250 -1.14 -17.97 -3.87
CA LYS A 250 -2.35 -17.34 -3.36
C LYS A 250 -2.37 -17.35 -1.84
N VAL A 251 -2.47 -16.17 -1.23
CA VAL A 251 -2.45 -15.98 0.23
C VAL A 251 -3.71 -15.30 0.77
N PHE A 252 -4.64 -14.92 -0.10
CA PHE A 252 -5.94 -14.36 0.29
C PHE A 252 -7.07 -15.26 -0.22
N GLY A 253 -8.17 -15.34 0.53
CA GLY A 253 -9.43 -15.84 0.01
C GLY A 253 -10.06 -14.86 -0.98
N CYS A 254 -11.37 -14.98 -1.25
CA CYS A 254 -12.06 -14.03 -2.14
C CYS A 254 -12.45 -12.71 -1.44
N SER A 255 -12.42 -12.68 -0.10
CA SER A 255 -12.55 -11.50 0.76
C SER A 255 -11.55 -11.55 1.93
N GLY A 256 -11.51 -10.51 2.76
CA GLY A 256 -10.70 -10.50 4.00
C GLY A 256 -9.19 -10.31 3.81
N SER A 257 -8.47 -10.54 4.91
CA SER A 257 -7.02 -10.32 5.10
C SER A 257 -6.20 -11.63 5.03
N THR A 258 -4.88 -11.55 5.17
CA THR A 258 -3.98 -12.72 5.29
C THR A 258 -3.22 -12.74 6.60
N GLY A 259 -3.04 -13.94 7.19
CA GLY A 259 -2.15 -14.12 8.34
C GLY A 259 -0.66 -13.96 7.98
N THR A 260 0.14 -13.43 8.91
CA THR A 260 1.61 -13.39 8.78
C THR A 260 2.23 -14.79 8.68
N ASP A 261 1.61 -15.81 9.26
CA ASP A 261 2.02 -17.21 9.14
C ASP A 261 1.88 -17.74 7.70
N VAL A 262 0.78 -17.41 7.03
CA VAL A 262 0.57 -17.71 5.60
C VAL A 262 1.60 -17.01 4.73
N LEU A 263 1.91 -15.73 5.01
CA LEU A 263 2.93 -14.99 4.28
C LEU A 263 4.32 -15.61 4.44
N ILE A 264 4.72 -15.98 5.66
CA ILE A 264 5.99 -16.69 5.92
C ILE A 264 6.04 -18.02 5.15
N SER A 265 4.95 -18.78 5.15
CA SER A 265 4.84 -20.04 4.42
C SER A 265 4.97 -19.85 2.91
N SER A 266 4.28 -18.87 2.34
CA SER A 266 4.29 -18.60 0.89
C SER A 266 5.69 -18.24 0.37
N PHE A 267 6.42 -17.38 1.08
CA PHE A 267 7.77 -16.97 0.72
C PHE A 267 8.77 -18.14 0.80
N ASN A 268 8.67 -18.98 1.83
CA ASN A 268 9.51 -20.17 1.92
C ASN A 268 9.18 -21.21 0.84
N LYS A 269 7.89 -21.43 0.53
CA LYS A 269 7.48 -22.31 -0.58
C LYS A 269 7.97 -21.79 -1.94
N ALA A 270 7.90 -20.48 -2.17
CA ALA A 270 8.41 -19.84 -3.37
C ALA A 270 9.94 -20.01 -3.51
N TYR A 271 10.67 -19.81 -2.41
CA TYR A 271 12.12 -20.04 -2.36
C TYR A 271 12.47 -21.51 -2.67
N GLN A 272 11.81 -22.47 -2.00
CA GLN A 272 12.08 -23.90 -2.18
C GLN A 272 11.65 -24.45 -3.55
N ALA A 273 10.67 -23.82 -4.21
CA ALA A 273 10.32 -24.12 -5.60
C ALA A 273 11.38 -23.63 -6.62
N GLY A 274 12.42 -22.94 -6.14
CA GLY A 274 13.53 -22.43 -6.94
C GLY A 274 13.18 -21.16 -7.71
N SER A 275 12.36 -20.28 -7.13
CA SER A 275 12.09 -18.97 -7.71
C SER A 275 13.37 -18.13 -7.73
N ASP A 276 13.67 -17.47 -8.85
CA ASP A 276 14.81 -16.58 -8.95
C ASP A 276 14.48 -15.21 -8.33
N ILE A 277 13.20 -14.82 -8.30
CA ILE A 277 12.70 -13.55 -7.75
C ILE A 277 11.38 -13.85 -7.03
N ILE A 278 11.16 -13.22 -5.87
CA ILE A 278 9.86 -13.24 -5.18
C ILE A 278 9.32 -11.81 -5.12
N THR A 279 8.08 -11.61 -5.53
CA THR A 279 7.42 -10.31 -5.53
C THR A 279 6.12 -10.38 -4.75
N ALA A 280 5.88 -9.38 -3.90
CA ALA A 280 4.65 -9.26 -3.14
C ALA A 280 4.19 -7.80 -3.11
N SER A 281 3.06 -7.55 -3.73
CA SER A 281 2.38 -6.26 -3.69
C SER A 281 1.45 -6.20 -2.48
N ILE A 282 1.95 -6.62 -1.31
CA ILE A 282 1.22 -6.79 -0.05
C ILE A 282 1.98 -6.05 1.04
N GLY A 283 1.26 -5.46 1.98
CA GLY A 283 1.84 -4.83 3.15
C GLY A 283 0.79 -4.15 4.01
N GLY A 284 1.26 -3.41 5.00
CA GLY A 284 0.40 -2.57 5.83
C GLY A 284 1.23 -1.83 6.89
N PRO A 285 0.65 -0.79 7.51
CA PRO A 285 1.36 0.07 8.44
C PRO A 285 1.86 -0.73 9.64
N SER A 286 3.19 -0.81 9.77
CA SER A 286 3.91 -1.38 10.92
C SER A 286 5.38 -1.13 10.67
N GLY A 287 5.93 -1.82 9.66
CA GLY A 287 7.24 -1.51 9.07
C GLY A 287 8.45 -1.79 9.97
N TRP A 288 8.31 -2.65 10.97
CA TRP A 288 9.40 -3.02 11.87
C TRP A 288 10.24 -4.18 11.31
N VAL A 289 11.57 -4.04 11.32
CA VAL A 289 12.46 -5.07 10.75
C VAL A 289 12.50 -6.38 11.54
N ASP A 290 12.06 -6.35 12.80
CA ASP A 290 12.05 -7.52 13.70
C ASP A 290 10.75 -8.33 13.60
N GLU A 291 9.80 -7.93 12.75
CA GLU A 291 8.60 -8.71 12.49
C GLU A 291 8.93 -10.06 11.82
N PRO A 292 8.19 -11.13 12.14
CA PRO A 292 8.54 -12.48 11.68
C PRO A 292 8.52 -12.62 10.15
N TRP A 293 7.65 -11.89 9.46
CA TRP A 293 7.63 -11.86 7.99
C TRP A 293 8.83 -11.09 7.41
N ALA A 294 9.18 -9.93 7.97
CA ALA A 294 10.35 -9.15 7.56
C ALA A 294 11.66 -9.93 7.78
N GLN A 295 11.77 -10.68 8.89
CA GLN A 295 12.89 -11.58 9.17
C GLN A 295 12.98 -12.73 8.16
N THR A 296 11.84 -13.32 7.78
CA THR A 296 11.79 -14.37 6.75
C THR A 296 12.29 -13.87 5.40
N ILE A 297 11.83 -12.68 4.97
CA ILE A 297 12.29 -12.04 3.74
C ILE A 297 13.81 -11.81 3.80
N ALA A 298 14.32 -11.27 4.90
CA ALA A 298 15.75 -11.01 5.06
C ALA A 298 16.62 -12.29 4.91
N ARG A 299 16.15 -13.43 5.44
CA ARG A 299 16.84 -14.73 5.31
C ARG A 299 16.86 -15.23 3.88
N ILE A 300 15.75 -15.09 3.15
CA ILE A 300 15.65 -15.47 1.73
C ILE A 300 16.58 -14.61 0.88
N VAL A 301 16.59 -13.30 1.10
CA VAL A 301 17.50 -12.37 0.42
C VAL A 301 18.96 -12.72 0.71
N ALA A 302 19.29 -13.05 1.96
CA ALA A 302 20.63 -13.49 2.33
C ALA A 302 21.07 -14.79 1.63
N ARG A 303 20.12 -15.61 1.14
CA ARG A 303 20.38 -16.81 0.32
C ARG A 303 20.40 -16.54 -1.19
N GLY A 304 20.31 -15.29 -1.61
CA GLY A 304 20.54 -14.89 -2.99
C GLY A 304 19.27 -14.67 -3.83
N VAL A 305 18.07 -14.77 -3.24
CA VAL A 305 16.81 -14.54 -3.94
C VAL A 305 16.31 -13.12 -3.64
N PRO A 306 16.33 -12.18 -4.61
CA PRO A 306 15.79 -10.84 -4.41
C PRO A 306 14.28 -10.86 -4.15
N CYS A 307 13.86 -10.07 -3.18
CA CYS A 307 12.45 -9.87 -2.83
C CYS A 307 12.05 -8.41 -3.07
N THR A 308 11.07 -8.17 -3.94
CA THR A 308 10.51 -6.83 -4.19
C THR A 308 9.17 -6.69 -3.48
N ILE A 309 9.01 -5.66 -2.65
CA ILE A 309 7.81 -5.44 -1.82
C ILE A 309 7.29 -4.02 -2.03
N ALA A 310 5.97 -3.86 -2.11
CA ALA A 310 5.34 -2.54 -2.21
C ALA A 310 5.64 -1.67 -0.98
N ALA A 311 5.96 -0.39 -1.19
CA ALA A 311 6.19 0.54 -0.08
C ALA A 311 4.92 0.91 0.70
N GLY A 312 3.75 0.86 0.06
CA GLY A 312 2.45 1.27 0.63
C GLY A 312 1.79 2.41 -0.15
N ASN A 313 0.51 2.69 0.14
CA ASN A 313 -0.29 3.70 -0.57
C ASN A 313 -0.79 4.83 0.36
N GLU A 314 -0.10 5.05 1.48
CA GLU A 314 -0.46 5.98 2.55
C GLU A 314 0.41 7.25 2.49
N GLY A 315 0.78 7.68 1.29
CA GLY A 315 1.65 8.84 1.06
C GLY A 315 1.10 10.15 1.61
N THR A 316 -0.23 10.27 1.74
CA THR A 316 -0.90 11.42 2.37
C THR A 316 -0.63 11.53 3.86
N ASP A 317 -0.24 10.44 4.53
CA ASP A 317 0.06 10.46 5.96
C ASP A 317 1.43 11.06 6.26
N GLY A 318 2.30 11.24 5.25
CA GLY A 318 3.62 11.84 5.39
C GLY A 318 4.72 10.86 5.83
N LEU A 319 5.84 11.40 6.31
CA LEU A 319 7.06 10.67 6.67
C LEU A 319 6.85 9.58 7.74
N PHE A 320 7.80 8.65 7.86
CA PHE A 320 7.79 7.58 8.88
C PHE A 320 6.48 6.78 8.87
N PHE A 321 6.11 6.25 7.71
CA PHE A 321 4.97 5.36 7.58
C PHE A 321 5.35 4.01 6.94
N PRO A 322 6.43 3.35 7.39
CA PRO A 322 6.93 2.16 6.72
C PRO A 322 5.92 1.00 6.73
N SER A 323 5.92 0.22 5.65
CA SER A 323 5.06 -0.95 5.48
C SER A 323 5.77 -2.24 5.89
N SER A 324 5.04 -3.16 6.55
CA SER A 324 5.54 -4.49 6.91
C SER A 324 6.05 -5.26 5.69
N GLY A 325 7.08 -6.08 5.89
CA GLY A 325 7.77 -6.80 4.82
C GLY A 325 8.74 -5.94 4.01
N SER A 326 8.35 -4.72 3.62
CA SER A 326 9.16 -3.81 2.80
C SER A 326 10.45 -3.33 3.47
N THR A 327 10.45 -3.28 4.81
CA THR A 327 11.61 -2.91 5.62
C THR A 327 12.53 -4.09 5.95
N GLY A 328 12.18 -5.32 5.54
CA GLY A 328 13.04 -6.49 5.69
C GLY A 328 14.44 -6.21 5.15
N LYS A 329 15.48 -6.57 5.92
CA LYS A 329 16.87 -6.28 5.54
C LYS A 329 17.20 -6.88 4.17
N GLY A 330 17.60 -6.03 3.23
CA GLY A 330 17.91 -6.41 1.86
C GLY A 330 16.70 -6.61 0.93
N ALA A 331 15.47 -6.56 1.45
CA ALA A 331 14.27 -6.43 0.61
C ALA A 331 14.33 -5.11 -0.17
N VAL A 332 13.74 -5.07 -1.36
CA VAL A 332 13.67 -3.87 -2.20
C VAL A 332 12.27 -3.29 -2.10
N ALA A 333 12.11 -2.18 -1.39
CA ALA A 333 10.85 -1.47 -1.23
C ALA A 333 10.63 -0.50 -2.39
N ILE A 334 9.45 -0.55 -3.00
CA ILE A 334 9.19 0.09 -4.29
C ILE A 334 8.21 1.26 -4.17
N SER A 335 8.63 2.47 -4.55
CA SER A 335 7.76 3.64 -4.72
C SER A 335 7.05 3.66 -6.08
N SER A 336 5.96 4.40 -6.15
CA SER A 336 5.16 4.59 -7.37
C SER A 336 5.46 5.93 -8.02
N PHE A 337 5.64 5.88 -9.35
CA PHE A 337 5.64 7.04 -10.23
C PHE A 337 4.39 7.05 -11.11
N ASP A 338 3.85 8.24 -11.39
CA ASP A 338 2.72 8.39 -12.28
C ASP A 338 3.15 8.21 -13.73
N ASN A 339 2.35 7.42 -14.46
CA ASN A 339 2.60 7.17 -15.86
C ASN A 339 2.57 8.48 -16.66
N THR A 340 3.52 8.62 -17.59
CA THR A 340 3.66 9.80 -18.46
C THR A 340 2.53 9.94 -19.47
N ASP A 341 1.89 8.82 -19.83
CA ASP A 341 0.67 8.80 -20.61
C ASP A 341 -0.41 8.00 -19.85
N THR A 342 -1.54 8.64 -19.55
CA THR A 342 -2.64 8.04 -18.79
C THR A 342 -3.61 7.34 -19.74
N PRO A 343 -3.90 6.04 -19.52
CA PRO A 343 -5.08 5.38 -20.08
C PRO A 343 -6.34 6.08 -19.56
N VAL A 344 -7.00 6.87 -20.41
CA VAL A 344 -8.27 7.53 -20.10
C VAL A 344 -9.39 6.67 -20.63
N LEU A 345 -10.29 6.31 -19.71
CA LEU A 345 -11.39 5.41 -19.96
C LEU A 345 -12.69 6.18 -19.84
N ALA A 346 -13.50 6.09 -20.90
CA ALA A 346 -14.75 6.79 -20.98
C ALA A 346 -15.90 5.84 -21.36
N ASN A 347 -17.06 6.13 -20.82
CA ASN A 347 -18.32 5.51 -21.20
C ASN A 347 -18.78 6.11 -22.52
N VAL A 348 -19.15 5.22 -23.45
CA VAL A 348 -19.68 5.59 -24.76
C VAL A 348 -21.19 5.78 -24.61
N ASN A 349 -21.59 7.05 -24.62
CA ASN A 349 -22.97 7.50 -24.66
C ASN A 349 -23.21 8.31 -25.94
N TYR A 350 -24.39 8.89 -26.11
CA TYR A 350 -24.74 9.56 -27.36
C TYR A 350 -25.54 10.84 -27.15
N TYR A 351 -25.41 11.78 -28.08
CA TYR A 351 -26.31 12.92 -28.21
C TYR A 351 -26.84 13.05 -29.64
N ALA A 352 -28.03 13.61 -29.80
CA ALA A 352 -28.64 13.92 -31.09
C ALA A 352 -29.07 15.39 -31.12
N VAL A 353 -29.03 15.99 -32.31
CA VAL A 353 -29.41 17.39 -32.54
C VAL A 353 -30.66 17.40 -33.41
N ASP A 354 -31.71 18.09 -32.96
CA ASP A 354 -33.01 18.19 -33.65
C ASP A 354 -33.60 16.84 -34.09
N GLY A 355 -33.32 15.76 -33.34
CA GLY A 355 -33.76 14.39 -33.67
C GLY A 355 -33.01 13.72 -34.83
N GLY A 356 -31.89 14.29 -35.26
CA GLY A 356 -31.00 13.70 -36.27
C GLY A 356 -30.14 12.55 -35.75
N ASP A 357 -29.07 12.23 -36.48
CA ASP A 357 -28.19 11.11 -36.17
C ASP A 357 -27.51 11.25 -34.80
N LYS A 358 -27.32 10.09 -34.14
CA LYS A 358 -26.62 10.00 -32.87
C LYS A 358 -25.13 10.22 -33.08
N LYS A 359 -24.57 11.18 -32.34
CA LYS A 359 -23.14 11.44 -32.21
C LYS A 359 -22.65 10.87 -30.89
N GLN A 360 -21.45 10.32 -30.90
CA GLN A 360 -20.82 9.78 -29.71
C GLN A 360 -20.53 10.88 -28.69
N LEU A 361 -20.75 10.55 -27.41
CA LEU A 361 -20.45 11.37 -26.25
C LEU A 361 -19.66 10.53 -25.27
N LEU A 362 -18.44 10.96 -24.94
CA LEU A 362 -17.61 10.28 -23.96
C LEU A 362 -17.85 10.87 -22.57
N THR A 363 -18.17 10.00 -21.60
CA THR A 363 -18.52 10.43 -20.24
C THR A 363 -17.75 9.66 -19.17
N THR A 364 -17.53 10.28 -18.01
CA THR A 364 -16.95 9.56 -16.85
C THR A 364 -17.99 8.65 -16.18
N SER A 365 -17.49 7.68 -15.41
CA SER A 365 -18.23 7.07 -14.31
C SER A 365 -18.32 8.05 -13.13
N SER A 366 -19.27 7.83 -12.22
CA SER A 366 -19.33 8.51 -10.92
C SER A 366 -20.06 7.63 -9.89
N ALA A 367 -20.04 8.02 -8.61
CA ALA A 367 -20.83 7.34 -7.57
C ALA A 367 -22.35 7.46 -7.80
N LYS A 368 -22.79 8.45 -8.58
CA LYS A 368 -24.18 8.70 -8.97
C LYS A 368 -24.35 8.31 -10.44
N ASP A 369 -24.65 7.04 -10.69
CA ASP A 369 -24.62 6.45 -12.04
C ASP A 369 -25.99 5.88 -12.48
N ALA A 370 -27.10 6.42 -11.97
CA ALA A 370 -28.45 5.97 -12.34
C ALA A 370 -28.88 6.46 -13.73
N TRP A 371 -28.02 6.26 -14.72
CA TRP A 371 -28.13 6.70 -16.10
C TRP A 371 -28.85 5.70 -17.02
N ASP A 372 -29.18 4.50 -16.54
CA ASP A 372 -29.79 3.43 -17.33
C ASP A 372 -31.04 3.87 -18.10
N GLY A 373 -30.93 3.87 -19.44
CA GLY A 373 -32.01 4.24 -20.34
C GLY A 373 -32.41 5.73 -20.29
N VAL A 374 -31.64 6.59 -19.64
CA VAL A 374 -31.96 8.02 -19.54
C VAL A 374 -31.78 8.69 -20.90
N THR A 375 -32.86 9.22 -21.46
CA THR A 375 -32.82 10.01 -22.69
C THR A 375 -33.64 11.28 -22.50
N LEU A 376 -32.96 12.42 -22.33
CA LEU A 376 -33.59 13.71 -21.99
C LEU A 376 -32.94 14.86 -22.75
N ASP A 377 -33.67 15.96 -22.83
CA ASP A 377 -33.19 17.19 -23.43
C ASP A 377 -32.19 17.92 -22.52
N VAL A 378 -31.17 18.52 -23.11
CA VAL A 378 -30.15 19.28 -22.38
C VAL A 378 -30.65 20.69 -22.11
N TRP A 379 -30.42 21.16 -20.89
CA TRP A 379 -30.62 22.55 -20.49
C TRP A 379 -29.32 23.11 -19.90
N ALA A 380 -29.02 24.39 -20.16
CA ALA A 380 -27.86 25.08 -19.61
C ALA A 380 -28.27 26.45 -19.08
N GLY A 381 -27.77 26.83 -17.90
CA GLY A 381 -28.03 28.14 -17.30
C GLY A 381 -27.14 29.27 -17.82
N SER A 382 -26.10 28.92 -18.57
CA SER A 382 -25.18 29.85 -19.22
C SER A 382 -24.80 29.30 -20.60
N TYR A 383 -24.71 30.19 -21.60
CA TYR A 383 -24.15 29.88 -22.92
C TYR A 383 -22.73 30.43 -23.12
N ASP A 384 -22.12 30.97 -22.06
CA ASP A 384 -20.74 31.41 -22.06
C ASP A 384 -19.84 30.26 -21.57
N THR A 385 -19.10 29.67 -22.51
CA THR A 385 -18.16 28.56 -22.26
C THR A 385 -16.89 28.98 -21.52
N THR A 386 -16.70 30.28 -21.27
CA THR A 386 -15.54 30.82 -20.56
C THR A 386 -15.87 31.22 -19.13
N LYS A 387 -17.14 31.16 -18.73
CA LYS A 387 -17.62 31.61 -17.42
C LYS A 387 -17.15 30.66 -16.30
N PRO A 388 -16.23 31.09 -15.41
CA PRO A 388 -15.63 30.19 -14.42
C PRO A 388 -16.54 29.98 -13.19
N ASP A 389 -17.55 30.80 -12.98
CA ASP A 389 -18.49 30.70 -11.85
C ASP A 389 -19.87 30.13 -12.24
N ASP A 390 -19.96 29.44 -13.39
CA ASP A 390 -21.20 28.82 -13.85
C ASP A 390 -21.74 27.79 -12.85
N GLY A 391 -23.03 27.88 -12.52
CA GLY A 391 -23.65 27.04 -11.50
C GLY A 391 -23.09 27.23 -10.07
N CYS A 392 -22.26 28.23 -9.78
CA CYS A 392 -21.70 28.44 -8.43
C CYS A 392 -22.61 29.22 -7.47
N LYS A 393 -23.83 29.55 -7.90
CA LYS A 393 -24.84 30.25 -7.12
C LYS A 393 -26.21 29.67 -7.44
N ALA A 394 -27.17 29.93 -6.56
CA ALA A 394 -28.57 29.57 -6.79
C ALA A 394 -29.07 30.13 -8.13
N TYR A 395 -29.72 29.27 -8.91
CA TYR A 395 -30.35 29.69 -10.17
C TYR A 395 -31.48 30.70 -9.92
N PRO A 396 -31.71 31.65 -10.85
CA PRO A 396 -32.78 32.64 -10.77
C PRO A 396 -34.16 32.05 -10.43
N ALA A 397 -35.01 32.82 -9.75
CA ALA A 397 -36.32 32.35 -9.29
C ALA A 397 -37.21 31.85 -10.44
N ASP A 398 -37.09 32.46 -11.61
CA ASP A 398 -37.80 32.18 -12.87
C ASP A 398 -37.19 31.03 -13.69
N THR A 399 -36.14 30.36 -13.20
CA THR A 399 -35.61 29.15 -13.83
C THR A 399 -36.70 28.07 -13.87
N PRO A 400 -36.94 27.42 -15.04
CA PRO A 400 -37.96 26.40 -15.19
C PRO A 400 -37.69 25.16 -14.31
N ASP A 401 -38.69 24.30 -14.16
CA ASP A 401 -38.47 22.97 -13.57
C ASP A 401 -37.52 22.16 -14.46
N LEU A 402 -36.46 21.64 -13.86
CA LEU A 402 -35.40 20.88 -14.53
C LEU A 402 -35.57 19.36 -14.33
N SER A 403 -36.68 18.91 -13.77
CA SER A 403 -36.93 17.50 -13.45
C SER A 403 -36.97 16.55 -14.66
N ASP A 404 -37.21 17.08 -15.87
CA ASP A 404 -37.23 16.37 -17.15
C ASP A 404 -36.02 16.71 -18.05
N LYS A 405 -34.98 17.36 -17.49
CA LYS A 405 -33.79 17.80 -18.23
C LYS A 405 -32.52 17.14 -17.72
N ILE A 406 -31.52 17.09 -18.61
CA ILE A 406 -30.11 16.95 -18.23
C ILE A 406 -29.51 18.35 -18.14
N VAL A 407 -29.02 18.74 -16.97
CA VAL A 407 -28.42 20.07 -16.77
C VAL A 407 -26.94 20.02 -17.15
N LEU A 408 -26.51 20.82 -18.13
CA LEU A 408 -25.13 20.98 -18.53
C LEU A 408 -24.50 22.20 -17.84
N ILE A 409 -23.41 21.99 -17.10
CA ILE A 409 -22.74 23.04 -16.30
C ILE A 409 -21.24 23.08 -16.62
N HIS A 410 -20.67 24.27 -16.77
CA HIS A 410 -19.22 24.43 -16.95
C HIS A 410 -18.44 24.16 -15.65
N ARG A 411 -17.36 23.38 -15.74
CA ARG A 411 -16.38 23.24 -14.64
C ARG A 411 -15.73 24.59 -14.35
N GLY A 412 -15.46 24.88 -13.08
CA GLY A 412 -14.93 26.19 -12.71
C GLY A 412 -14.52 26.31 -11.25
N THR A 413 -14.72 27.49 -10.66
CA THR A 413 -14.09 27.91 -9.39
C THR A 413 -14.71 27.32 -8.12
N CYS A 414 -15.98 26.89 -8.17
CA CYS A 414 -16.65 26.23 -7.03
C CYS A 414 -16.62 24.71 -7.14
N ALA A 415 -16.91 24.02 -6.03
CA ALA A 415 -16.96 22.57 -5.98
C ALA A 415 -18.06 22.01 -6.90
N PHE A 416 -17.84 20.80 -7.44
CA PHE A 416 -18.85 20.11 -8.24
C PHE A 416 -20.16 19.89 -7.47
N ALA A 417 -20.07 19.59 -6.18
CA ALA A 417 -21.23 19.39 -5.31
C ALA A 417 -22.12 20.63 -5.24
N ASP A 418 -21.55 21.83 -5.16
CA ASP A 418 -22.32 23.09 -5.14
C ASP A 418 -23.12 23.26 -6.44
N LYS A 419 -22.48 23.04 -7.59
CA LYS A 419 -23.11 23.11 -8.92
C LYS A 419 -24.31 22.17 -9.03
N VAL A 420 -24.12 20.93 -8.58
CA VAL A 420 -25.17 19.90 -8.60
C VAL A 420 -26.29 20.23 -7.61
N ASN A 421 -25.96 20.70 -6.41
CA ASN A 421 -26.95 21.06 -5.38
C ASN A 421 -27.80 22.27 -5.80
N PHE A 422 -27.21 23.27 -6.45
CA PHE A 422 -27.99 24.39 -7.01
C PHE A 422 -28.89 23.96 -8.17
N ALA A 423 -28.46 23.01 -9.02
CA ALA A 423 -29.30 22.46 -10.08
C ALA A 423 -30.45 21.61 -9.53
N THR A 424 -30.18 20.72 -8.58
CA THR A 424 -31.19 19.85 -7.95
C THR A 424 -32.22 20.65 -7.14
N ALA A 425 -31.86 21.82 -6.61
CA ALA A 425 -32.81 22.76 -6.00
C ALA A 425 -33.86 23.30 -6.98
N LYS A 426 -33.65 23.17 -8.29
CA LYS A 426 -34.61 23.46 -9.37
C LYS A 426 -35.22 22.21 -9.99
N GLY A 427 -35.11 21.06 -9.32
CA GLY A 427 -35.73 19.79 -9.73
C GLY A 427 -34.82 18.87 -10.55
N ALA A 428 -33.63 19.31 -10.95
CA ALA A 428 -32.72 18.49 -11.77
C ALA A 428 -32.37 17.16 -11.08
N LYS A 429 -32.45 16.06 -11.82
CA LYS A 429 -32.02 14.72 -11.35
C LYS A 429 -30.70 14.28 -11.98
N TYR A 430 -30.38 14.87 -13.13
CA TYR A 430 -29.29 14.46 -14.01
C TYR A 430 -28.43 15.67 -14.38
N VAL A 431 -27.14 15.58 -14.12
CA VAL A 431 -26.20 16.68 -14.36
C VAL A 431 -25.02 16.19 -15.18
N LEU A 432 -24.74 16.87 -16.28
CA LEU A 432 -23.49 16.78 -17.00
C LEU A 432 -22.64 17.99 -16.65
N ILE A 433 -21.39 17.75 -16.29
CA ILE A 433 -20.40 18.81 -16.12
C ILE A 433 -19.45 18.71 -17.30
N TYR A 434 -19.10 19.81 -17.95
CA TYR A 434 -18.06 19.79 -18.99
C TYR A 434 -16.78 20.43 -18.51
N ASN A 435 -15.67 19.81 -18.85
CA ASN A 435 -14.35 20.20 -18.36
C ASN A 435 -13.98 21.61 -18.83
N ASN A 436 -13.12 22.29 -18.08
CA ASN A 436 -12.59 23.62 -18.41
C ASN A 436 -11.15 23.57 -18.95
N GLN A 437 -10.59 22.37 -19.05
CA GLN A 437 -9.27 22.06 -19.58
C GLN A 437 -9.36 20.81 -20.48
N PRO A 438 -8.43 20.61 -21.43
CA PRO A 438 -8.38 19.43 -22.30
C PRO A 438 -7.89 18.15 -21.58
N ASP A 439 -7.74 18.20 -20.26
CA ASP A 439 -7.22 17.12 -19.41
C ASP A 439 -8.16 15.90 -19.37
N PRO A 440 -7.63 14.72 -18.97
CA PRO A 440 -8.43 13.51 -18.74
C PRO A 440 -9.70 13.78 -17.93
N LEU A 441 -10.78 13.10 -18.31
CA LEU A 441 -12.04 13.21 -17.62
C LEU A 441 -11.93 12.54 -16.23
N SER A 442 -11.91 13.33 -15.17
CA SER A 442 -11.94 12.84 -13.79
C SER A 442 -12.75 13.79 -12.92
N MET A 443 -13.60 13.21 -12.06
CA MET A 443 -14.52 13.94 -11.22
C MET A 443 -14.93 13.09 -10.02
N LEU A 444 -14.72 13.62 -8.82
CA LEU A 444 -15.29 13.10 -7.58
C LEU A 444 -16.37 14.07 -7.10
N VAL A 445 -17.59 13.57 -6.87
CA VAL A 445 -18.72 14.37 -6.38
C VAL A 445 -19.45 13.63 -5.29
N ASP A 446 -19.31 14.14 -4.07
CA ASP A 446 -20.05 13.69 -2.89
C ASP A 446 -21.01 14.76 -2.39
N GLY A 447 -21.83 14.45 -1.38
CA GLY A 447 -22.72 15.44 -0.75
C GLY A 447 -23.84 15.95 -1.67
N THR A 448 -24.27 15.13 -2.63
CA THR A 448 -25.34 15.43 -3.61
C THR A 448 -26.51 14.44 -3.50
N PRO A 449 -27.26 14.43 -2.37
CA PRO A 449 -28.23 13.37 -2.09
C PRO A 449 -29.38 13.29 -3.11
N LEU A 450 -29.75 14.43 -3.72
CA LEU A 450 -30.89 14.53 -4.65
C LEU A 450 -30.55 14.18 -6.10
N ALA A 451 -29.27 14.14 -6.47
CA ALA A 451 -28.86 13.75 -7.81
C ALA A 451 -28.92 12.22 -7.98
N LEU A 452 -29.42 11.78 -9.14
CA LEU A 452 -29.48 10.39 -9.55
C LEU A 452 -28.32 10.02 -10.49
N GLY A 453 -27.98 10.90 -11.43
CA GLY A 453 -26.89 10.71 -12.37
C GLY A 453 -26.01 11.95 -12.51
N ILE A 454 -24.69 11.76 -12.39
CA ILE A 454 -23.69 12.82 -12.59
C ILE A 454 -22.56 12.25 -13.46
N SER A 455 -22.18 12.95 -14.53
CA SER A 455 -21.02 12.57 -15.34
C SER A 455 -20.28 13.81 -15.84
N LEU A 456 -18.97 13.67 -16.05
CA LEU A 456 -18.13 14.68 -16.68
C LEU A 456 -17.97 14.36 -18.17
N ILE A 457 -18.01 15.38 -19.04
CA ILE A 457 -17.70 15.31 -20.47
C ILE A 457 -16.55 16.24 -20.83
N SER A 458 -16.01 16.08 -22.04
CA SER A 458 -14.88 16.89 -22.51
C SER A 458 -15.24 18.37 -22.64
N SER A 459 -14.22 19.25 -22.57
CA SER A 459 -14.41 20.67 -22.83
C SER A 459 -14.95 20.93 -24.25
N GLU A 460 -14.53 20.13 -25.22
CA GLU A 460 -14.93 20.21 -26.63
C GLU A 460 -16.40 19.79 -26.84
N ASP A 461 -16.82 18.65 -26.27
CA ASP A 461 -18.21 18.20 -26.34
C ASP A 461 -19.14 19.19 -25.64
N GLY A 462 -18.73 19.67 -24.46
CA GLY A 462 -19.45 20.69 -23.72
C GLY A 462 -19.62 21.99 -24.50
N ALA A 463 -18.53 22.52 -25.05
CA ALA A 463 -18.57 23.73 -25.86
C ALA A 463 -19.43 23.56 -27.12
N THR A 464 -19.37 22.38 -27.76
CA THR A 464 -20.20 22.03 -28.91
C THR A 464 -21.69 22.04 -28.55
N ILE A 465 -22.07 21.37 -27.46
CA ILE A 465 -23.47 21.32 -27.01
C ILE A 465 -23.96 22.72 -26.62
N ILE A 466 -23.15 23.52 -25.91
CA ILE A 466 -23.48 24.91 -25.57
C ILE A 466 -23.69 25.77 -26.82
N GLY A 467 -22.81 25.65 -27.83
CA GLY A 467 -22.97 26.36 -29.11
C GLY A 467 -24.29 26.01 -29.80
N LEU A 468 -24.64 24.73 -29.85
CA LEU A 468 -25.91 24.26 -30.43
C LEU A 468 -27.12 24.82 -29.67
N LEU A 469 -27.11 24.78 -28.33
CA LEU A 469 -28.20 25.34 -27.52
C LEU A 469 -28.34 26.85 -27.72
N LYS A 470 -27.22 27.58 -27.84
CA LYS A 470 -27.19 29.02 -28.12
C LYS A 470 -27.82 29.35 -29.48
N ASP A 471 -27.63 28.48 -30.47
CA ASP A 471 -28.23 28.60 -31.80
C ASP A 471 -29.72 28.16 -31.85
N GLY A 472 -30.33 27.87 -30.69
CA GLY A 472 -31.72 27.47 -30.57
C GLY A 472 -32.00 26.02 -30.98
N LYS A 473 -30.95 25.19 -31.09
CA LYS A 473 -31.07 23.77 -31.42
C LYS A 473 -31.50 22.95 -30.22
N LYS A 474 -32.28 21.90 -30.48
CA LYS A 474 -32.66 20.92 -29.47
C LYS A 474 -31.58 19.85 -29.40
N VAL A 475 -30.92 19.71 -28.24
CA VAL A 475 -29.95 18.63 -28.00
C VAL A 475 -30.57 17.63 -27.03
N THR A 476 -30.65 16.36 -27.44
CA THR A 476 -31.13 15.25 -26.60
C THR A 476 -29.96 14.30 -26.33
N VAL A 477 -29.69 14.00 -25.07
CA VAL A 477 -28.61 13.10 -24.65
C VAL A 477 -29.20 11.77 -24.19
N SER A 478 -28.67 10.67 -24.72
CA SER A 478 -28.98 9.29 -24.36
C SER A 478 -27.82 8.68 -23.58
N MET A 479 -28.06 8.33 -22.32
CA MET A 479 -27.10 7.76 -21.40
C MET A 479 -27.49 6.34 -21.00
N ASN A 480 -26.49 5.56 -20.62
CA ASN A 480 -26.63 4.36 -19.81
C ASN A 480 -25.62 4.43 -18.66
N SER A 481 -25.82 3.63 -17.61
CA SER A 481 -24.81 3.48 -16.56
C SER A 481 -23.47 3.02 -17.14
N SER A 482 -22.41 3.22 -16.36
CA SER A 482 -21.10 2.64 -16.64
C SER A 482 -21.21 1.12 -16.88
N ALA A 483 -22.03 0.40 -16.12
CA ALA A 483 -22.17 -1.04 -16.28
C ALA A 483 -22.74 -1.47 -17.66
N LYS A 484 -23.58 -0.63 -18.29
CA LYS A 484 -24.28 -0.96 -19.55
C LYS A 484 -23.80 -0.19 -20.79
N SER A 485 -22.93 0.79 -20.61
CA SER A 485 -22.33 1.56 -21.71
C SER A 485 -21.14 0.81 -22.32
N GLY A 486 -20.94 1.00 -23.62
CA GLY A 486 -19.68 0.62 -24.26
C GLY A 486 -18.53 1.41 -23.65
N LYS A 487 -17.30 0.90 -23.76
CA LYS A 487 -16.10 1.57 -23.23
C LYS A 487 -15.22 2.05 -24.37
N SER A 488 -14.62 3.23 -24.22
CA SER A 488 -13.56 3.73 -25.09
C SER A 488 -12.29 3.93 -24.27
N LEU A 489 -11.18 3.37 -24.75
CA LEU A 489 -9.85 3.61 -24.21
C LEU A 489 -9.13 4.61 -25.12
N SER A 490 -8.65 5.70 -24.53
CA SER A 490 -7.74 6.62 -25.19
C SER A 490 -6.50 6.83 -24.33
N ILE A 491 -5.35 7.09 -24.94
CA ILE A 491 -4.13 7.41 -24.22
C ILE A 491 -3.92 8.91 -24.31
N LYS A 492 -3.82 9.58 -23.17
CA LYS A 492 -3.60 11.03 -23.09
C LYS A 492 -2.30 11.30 -22.35
N LYS A 493 -1.53 12.29 -22.81
CA LYS A 493 -0.32 12.73 -22.10
C LYS A 493 -0.71 13.26 -20.72
N ASN A 494 -0.02 12.80 -19.68
CA ASN A 494 -0.16 13.33 -18.32
C ASN A 494 0.75 14.55 -18.15
N THR A 495 0.16 15.75 -18.22
CA THR A 495 0.87 17.03 -18.15
C THR A 495 1.04 17.57 -16.74
N VAL A 496 0.40 16.96 -15.73
CA VAL A 496 0.39 17.45 -14.35
C VAL A 496 1.39 16.67 -13.50
N THR A 497 1.27 15.35 -13.48
CA THR A 497 2.06 14.46 -12.63
C THR A 497 2.87 13.42 -13.41
N GLY A 498 2.82 13.42 -14.74
CA GLY A 498 3.49 12.41 -15.56
C GLY A 498 5.00 12.36 -15.28
N GLY A 499 5.49 11.22 -14.79
CA GLY A 499 6.87 11.03 -14.36
C GLY A 499 7.21 11.54 -12.96
N ALA A 500 6.28 12.16 -12.25
CA ALA A 500 6.42 12.47 -10.83
C ALA A 500 6.15 11.25 -9.95
N LEU A 501 6.48 11.35 -8.67
CA LEU A 501 6.01 10.40 -7.67
C LEU A 501 4.49 10.50 -7.52
N SER A 502 3.83 9.35 -7.46
CA SER A 502 2.40 9.30 -7.15
C SER A 502 2.16 9.84 -5.74
N SER A 503 1.17 10.71 -5.55
CA SER A 503 0.90 11.36 -4.25
C SER A 503 0.59 10.35 -3.13
N PHE A 504 0.06 9.18 -3.49
CA PHE A 504 -0.23 8.09 -2.56
C PHE A 504 1.01 7.27 -2.17
N THR A 505 2.17 7.41 -2.81
CA THR A 505 3.30 6.52 -2.48
C THR A 505 3.77 6.75 -1.04
N THR A 506 3.81 5.69 -0.24
CA THR A 506 4.22 5.75 1.17
C THR A 506 5.66 6.25 1.32
N TRP A 507 5.88 7.03 2.39
CA TRP A 507 7.17 7.62 2.72
C TRP A 507 7.87 6.83 3.84
N GLY A 508 9.18 6.65 3.70
CA GLY A 508 10.05 6.29 4.81
C GLY A 508 10.48 7.52 5.63
N PRO A 509 11.66 7.46 6.28
CA PRO A 509 12.51 6.27 6.48
C PRO A 509 11.80 5.14 7.24
N SER A 510 12.45 3.99 7.38
CA SER A 510 12.00 2.99 8.37
C SER A 510 12.16 3.51 9.80
N TRP A 511 11.57 2.84 10.79
CA TRP A 511 11.77 3.18 12.21
C TRP A 511 13.24 3.08 12.63
N GLU A 512 13.98 2.10 12.08
CA GLU A 512 15.43 1.94 12.23
C GLU A 512 16.27 2.87 11.34
N LEU A 513 15.64 3.84 10.65
CA LEU A 513 16.28 4.86 9.81
C LEU A 513 17.04 4.32 8.59
N PHE A 514 16.67 3.12 8.12
CA PHE A 514 17.09 2.64 6.81
C PHE A 514 16.45 3.49 5.70
N VAL A 515 17.18 3.68 4.60
CA VAL A 515 16.66 4.35 3.40
C VAL A 515 15.58 3.46 2.81
N LYS A 516 14.34 3.95 2.86
CA LYS A 516 13.15 3.34 2.28
C LYS A 516 12.25 4.44 1.72
N PRO A 517 11.59 4.24 0.57
CA PRO A 517 11.76 3.12 -0.36
C PRO A 517 13.18 3.08 -0.99
N ASP A 518 13.57 1.98 -1.63
CA ASP A 518 14.90 1.82 -2.23
C ASP A 518 14.98 2.46 -3.61
N VAL A 519 13.99 2.19 -4.46
CA VAL A 519 13.85 2.67 -5.84
C VAL A 519 12.36 2.78 -6.17
N GLY A 520 12.01 3.34 -7.33
CA GLY A 520 10.62 3.28 -7.81
C GLY A 520 10.46 3.03 -9.29
N ALA A 521 9.21 2.76 -9.66
CA ALA A 521 8.80 2.41 -11.01
C ALA A 521 7.39 2.98 -11.29
N PRO A 522 6.93 2.99 -12.55
CA PRO A 522 5.57 3.42 -12.87
C PRO A 522 4.54 2.54 -12.17
N GLY A 523 3.65 3.16 -11.41
CA GLY A 523 2.58 2.51 -10.65
C GLY A 523 1.25 3.26 -10.66
N GLY A 524 1.20 4.51 -11.13
CA GLY A 524 -0.04 5.25 -11.33
C GLY A 524 -0.64 5.02 -12.72
N ASN A 525 -1.93 4.71 -12.80
CA ASN A 525 -2.70 4.52 -14.04
C ASN A 525 -2.14 3.43 -14.97
N ILE A 526 -2.00 2.20 -14.45
CA ILE A 526 -1.41 1.07 -15.18
C ILE A 526 -2.51 0.14 -15.70
N LEU A 527 -2.61 0.03 -17.02
CA LEU A 527 -3.44 -0.97 -17.69
C LEU A 527 -2.77 -2.36 -17.61
N SER A 528 -3.50 -3.35 -17.11
CA SER A 528 -3.06 -4.74 -17.07
C SER A 528 -4.25 -5.71 -17.11
N THR A 529 -3.95 -7.01 -17.06
CA THR A 529 -4.93 -8.09 -16.99
C THR A 529 -5.75 -8.01 -15.70
N TYR A 530 -6.93 -8.60 -15.72
CA TYR A 530 -7.83 -8.78 -14.59
C TYR A 530 -8.58 -10.11 -14.80
N PRO A 531 -9.20 -10.73 -13.78
CA PRO A 531 -9.87 -12.00 -13.98
C PRO A 531 -10.90 -11.93 -15.10
N THR A 532 -10.95 -12.98 -15.92
CA THR A 532 -11.90 -13.09 -17.04
C THR A 532 -13.35 -12.98 -16.56
N ALA A 533 -13.67 -13.58 -15.41
CA ALA A 533 -14.97 -13.46 -14.75
C ALA A 533 -15.30 -12.04 -14.25
N LYS A 534 -14.31 -11.14 -14.20
CA LYS A 534 -14.45 -9.73 -13.84
C LYS A 534 -14.11 -8.81 -15.01
N GLY A 535 -14.20 -9.27 -16.25
CA GLY A 535 -14.04 -8.44 -17.44
C GLY A 535 -12.64 -8.36 -18.05
N SER A 536 -11.69 -9.20 -17.63
CA SER A 536 -10.37 -9.41 -18.27
C SER A 536 -9.33 -8.30 -18.15
N TRP A 537 -9.70 -7.04 -17.99
CA TRP A 537 -8.75 -5.92 -18.01
C TRP A 537 -9.12 -4.84 -16.99
N ALA A 538 -8.11 -4.20 -16.42
CA ALA A 538 -8.31 -3.10 -15.47
C ALA A 538 -7.18 -2.08 -15.53
N VAL A 539 -7.48 -0.84 -15.17
CA VAL A 539 -6.49 0.21 -14.90
C VAL A 539 -6.46 0.44 -13.41
N LEU A 540 -5.32 0.15 -12.79
CA LEU A 540 -5.11 0.29 -11.36
C LEU A 540 -3.97 1.27 -11.08
N SER A 541 -4.06 1.96 -9.95
CA SER A 541 -3.00 2.83 -9.43
C SER A 541 -2.55 2.34 -8.05
N GLY A 542 -1.24 2.20 -7.84
CA GLY A 542 -0.67 1.80 -6.56
C GLY A 542 0.82 1.43 -6.62
N THR A 543 1.49 1.44 -5.46
CA THR A 543 2.82 0.81 -5.32
C THR A 543 2.77 -0.68 -5.68
N SER A 544 1.58 -1.29 -5.58
CA SER A 544 1.26 -2.62 -6.07
C SER A 544 1.51 -2.85 -7.56
N MET A 545 1.45 -1.81 -8.40
CA MET A 545 1.71 -1.91 -9.84
C MET A 545 3.18 -1.63 -10.17
N ALA A 546 3.84 -0.76 -9.39
CA ALA A 546 5.27 -0.48 -9.51
C ALA A 546 6.13 -1.70 -9.11
N THR A 547 5.71 -2.43 -8.07
CA THR A 547 6.44 -3.59 -7.53
C THR A 547 6.68 -4.72 -8.56
N PRO A 548 5.67 -5.23 -9.27
CA PRO A 548 5.87 -6.23 -10.33
C PRO A 548 6.68 -5.69 -11.51
N PHE A 549 6.58 -4.39 -11.80
CA PHE A 549 7.41 -3.76 -12.83
C PHE A 549 8.90 -3.89 -12.47
N VAL A 550 9.27 -3.64 -11.20
CA VAL A 550 10.64 -3.82 -10.71
C VAL A 550 11.02 -5.30 -10.69
N ALA A 551 10.15 -6.21 -10.26
CA ALA A 551 10.43 -7.65 -10.30
C ALA A 551 10.74 -8.14 -11.73
N ALA A 552 9.94 -7.73 -12.71
CA ALA A 552 10.18 -8.03 -14.12
C ALA A 552 11.47 -7.37 -14.63
N SER A 553 11.78 -6.16 -14.19
CA SER A 553 13.04 -5.46 -14.51
C SER A 553 14.26 -6.19 -13.97
N VAL A 554 14.17 -6.74 -12.75
CA VAL A 554 15.20 -7.61 -12.17
C VAL A 554 15.34 -8.89 -13.00
N ALA A 555 14.24 -9.46 -13.53
CA ALA A 555 14.34 -10.62 -14.42
C ALA A 555 15.13 -10.30 -15.70
N LEU A 556 14.90 -9.14 -16.32
CA LEU A 556 15.69 -8.70 -17.47
C LEU A 556 17.16 -8.47 -17.11
N LEU A 557 17.42 -7.87 -15.94
CA LEU A 557 18.77 -7.67 -15.41
C LEU A 557 19.51 -9.01 -15.23
N LEU A 558 18.83 -10.02 -14.67
CA LEU A 558 19.38 -11.36 -14.45
C LEU A 558 19.59 -12.12 -15.77
N GLU A 559 18.77 -11.89 -16.80
CA GLU A 559 19.00 -12.45 -18.14
C GLU A 559 20.29 -11.91 -18.76
N VAL A 560 20.60 -10.62 -18.54
CA VAL A 560 21.84 -10.00 -19.04
C VAL A 560 23.06 -10.41 -18.21
N ARG A 561 22.98 -10.30 -16.88
CA ARG A 561 24.14 -10.39 -15.98
C ARG A 561 24.29 -11.76 -15.30
N GLY A 562 23.32 -12.64 -15.47
CA GLY A 562 23.30 -14.00 -14.93
C GLY A 562 22.61 -14.10 -13.57
N LYS A 563 21.94 -15.24 -13.35
CA LYS A 563 21.15 -15.57 -12.14
C LYS A 563 21.91 -15.58 -10.81
N LYS A 564 23.25 -15.66 -10.85
CA LYS A 564 24.09 -15.71 -9.64
C LYS A 564 24.39 -14.33 -9.06
N LEU A 565 23.85 -13.26 -9.65
CA LEU A 565 24.03 -11.91 -9.15
C LEU A 565 23.39 -11.75 -7.77
N SER A 566 24.14 -11.25 -6.79
CA SER A 566 23.62 -11.12 -5.43
C SER A 566 22.53 -10.04 -5.35
N PRO A 567 21.52 -10.20 -4.48
CA PRO A 567 20.49 -9.19 -4.28
C PRO A 567 21.03 -7.79 -3.94
N ALA A 568 22.09 -7.71 -3.13
CA ALA A 568 22.75 -6.43 -2.85
C ALA A 568 23.29 -5.78 -4.13
N THR A 569 23.91 -6.55 -5.03
CA THR A 569 24.43 -6.01 -6.31
C THR A 569 23.28 -5.59 -7.24
N ILE A 570 22.17 -6.32 -7.23
CA ILE A 570 20.95 -5.95 -7.97
C ILE A 570 20.44 -4.59 -7.48
N THR A 571 20.26 -4.42 -6.18
CA THR A 571 19.79 -3.14 -5.58
C THR A 571 20.79 -2.01 -5.84
N ASN A 572 22.09 -2.27 -5.76
CA ASN A 572 23.13 -1.30 -6.08
C ASN A 572 23.03 -0.82 -7.54
N LEU A 573 22.87 -1.73 -8.50
CA LEU A 573 22.73 -1.40 -9.91
C LEU A 573 21.46 -0.62 -10.22
N LEU A 574 20.35 -1.00 -9.61
CA LEU A 574 19.07 -0.30 -9.76
C LEU A 574 19.16 1.11 -9.16
N SER A 575 19.72 1.24 -7.95
CA SER A 575 19.87 2.53 -7.27
C SER A 575 20.83 3.47 -8.00
N ALA A 576 22.03 2.98 -8.32
CA ALA A 576 23.09 3.79 -8.93
C ALA A 576 22.70 4.42 -10.28
N ASN A 577 21.86 3.71 -11.05
CA ASN A 577 21.42 4.11 -12.38
C ASN A 577 19.97 4.64 -12.40
N ALA A 578 19.31 4.75 -11.25
CA ALA A 578 17.98 5.33 -11.19
C ALA A 578 18.04 6.82 -11.60
N ASN A 579 16.89 7.34 -12.03
CA ASN A 579 16.73 8.74 -12.41
C ASN A 579 15.91 9.48 -11.34
N PRO A 580 16.55 10.22 -10.40
CA PRO A 580 15.86 11.04 -9.41
C PRO A 580 14.98 12.09 -10.08
N GLN A 581 13.73 12.24 -9.62
CA GLN A 581 12.78 13.20 -10.18
C GLN A 581 12.66 14.44 -9.32
N LEU A 582 12.29 15.55 -9.98
CA LEU A 582 11.86 16.78 -9.31
C LEU A 582 10.62 16.50 -8.45
N PHE A 583 10.55 17.18 -7.31
CA PHE A 583 9.41 17.08 -6.41
C PHE A 583 8.17 17.65 -7.07
N ASN A 584 7.04 16.97 -6.91
CA ASN A 584 5.74 17.45 -7.38
C ASN A 584 4.81 17.53 -6.17
N ASP A 585 4.21 18.69 -5.95
CA ASP A 585 3.29 18.95 -4.83
C ASP A 585 1.84 18.52 -5.14
N ASN A 586 1.68 17.62 -6.11
CA ASN A 586 0.42 17.18 -6.73
C ASN A 586 -0.26 18.24 -7.61
N THR A 587 0.32 19.44 -7.74
CA THR A 587 -0.20 20.49 -8.63
C THR A 587 0.80 20.89 -9.71
N LYS A 588 2.10 20.84 -9.40
CA LYS A 588 3.19 21.18 -10.31
C LYS A 588 4.51 20.58 -9.84
N PHE A 589 5.47 20.49 -10.77
CA PHE A 589 6.86 20.26 -10.41
C PHE A 589 7.48 21.50 -9.77
N LEU A 590 8.25 21.29 -8.71
CA LEU A 590 9.09 22.29 -8.05
C LEU A 590 10.53 22.21 -8.56
N ASP A 591 11.39 23.10 -8.08
CA ASP A 591 12.75 23.33 -8.59
C ASP A 591 13.82 22.40 -8.00
N LYS A 592 13.47 21.56 -7.02
CA LYS A 592 14.39 20.60 -6.39
C LYS A 592 13.90 19.17 -6.50
N LEU A 593 14.84 18.23 -6.31
CA LEU A 593 14.53 16.80 -6.28
C LEU A 593 13.59 16.45 -5.12
N ALA A 594 12.72 15.48 -5.38
CA ALA A 594 11.91 14.88 -4.33
C ALA A 594 12.82 14.28 -3.23
N PRO A 595 12.41 14.34 -1.96
CA PRO A 595 13.16 13.71 -0.88
C PRO A 595 13.41 12.22 -1.12
N VAL A 596 14.60 11.73 -0.78
CA VAL A 596 14.92 10.30 -0.77
C VAL A 596 13.90 9.46 0.02
N PRO A 597 13.39 9.88 1.20
CA PRO A 597 12.36 9.08 1.89
C PRO A 597 11.03 8.94 1.12
N GLN A 598 10.80 9.71 0.05
CA GLN A 598 9.66 9.50 -0.86
C GLN A 598 10.05 8.63 -2.07
N GLN A 599 11.19 8.94 -2.70
CA GLN A 599 11.53 8.37 -4.02
C GLN A 599 12.55 7.24 -4.01
N GLY A 600 13.25 7.03 -2.89
CA GLY A 600 14.46 6.21 -2.85
C GLY A 600 15.53 6.78 -3.77
N ALA A 601 16.13 5.93 -4.60
CA ALA A 601 17.09 6.34 -5.62
C ALA A 601 16.45 7.03 -6.84
N GLY A 602 15.13 6.96 -6.99
CA GLY A 602 14.41 7.49 -8.15
C GLY A 602 13.84 6.40 -9.07
N LEU A 603 13.44 6.82 -10.27
CA LEU A 603 12.81 5.97 -11.28
C LEU A 603 13.85 5.05 -11.94
N ILE A 604 13.68 3.73 -11.84
CA ILE A 604 14.65 2.77 -12.39
C ILE A 604 14.90 2.93 -13.90
N GLN A 605 16.16 2.78 -14.32
CA GLN A 605 16.56 2.78 -15.74
C GLN A 605 17.20 1.42 -16.08
N VAL A 606 16.38 0.48 -16.51
CA VAL A 606 16.73 -0.96 -16.53
C VAL A 606 17.87 -1.27 -17.50
N TYR A 607 17.85 -0.62 -18.67
CA TYR A 607 18.92 -0.81 -19.65
C TYR A 607 20.25 -0.29 -19.11
N ASP A 608 20.25 0.89 -18.51
CA ASP A 608 21.47 1.47 -17.92
C ASP A 608 22.00 0.56 -16.79
N SER A 609 21.13 0.08 -15.88
CA SER A 609 21.51 -0.90 -14.85
C SER A 609 22.06 -2.22 -15.42
N ALA A 610 21.51 -2.73 -16.52
CA ALA A 610 21.91 -4.01 -17.09
C ALA A 610 23.27 -3.97 -17.79
N PHE A 611 23.61 -2.84 -18.41
CA PHE A 611 24.84 -2.66 -19.18
C PHE A 611 25.89 -1.79 -18.48
N ALA A 612 25.63 -1.34 -17.24
CA ALA A 612 26.57 -0.58 -16.45
C ALA A 612 27.91 -1.31 -16.28
N THR A 613 28.99 -0.59 -16.60
CA THR A 613 30.38 -1.01 -16.38
C THR A 613 30.97 -0.39 -15.12
N THR A 614 30.28 0.55 -14.50
CA THR A 614 30.66 1.15 -13.22
C THR A 614 29.69 0.67 -12.15
N LEU A 615 30.23 0.09 -11.08
CA LEU A 615 29.45 -0.44 -9.96
C LEU A 615 29.69 0.41 -8.73
N LEU A 616 28.61 0.78 -8.05
CA LEU A 616 28.64 1.44 -6.74
C LEU A 616 28.23 0.45 -5.66
N GLU A 617 28.84 0.55 -4.48
CA GLU A 617 28.38 -0.14 -3.28
C GLU A 617 28.68 0.73 -2.04
N PRO A 618 27.76 0.86 -1.07
CA PRO A 618 26.40 0.30 -1.03
C PRO A 618 25.42 1.04 -1.97
N SER A 619 24.14 0.67 -1.94
CA SER A 619 23.08 1.30 -2.75
C SER A 619 22.66 2.69 -2.25
N ASN A 620 22.98 3.03 -1.01
CA ASN A 620 22.62 4.30 -0.36
C ASN A 620 23.51 4.58 0.86
N LEU A 621 23.51 5.82 1.33
CA LEU A 621 24.25 6.28 2.52
C LEU A 621 23.28 6.77 3.61
N ALA A 622 23.09 5.99 4.67
CA ALA A 622 22.27 6.36 5.82
C ALA A 622 23.13 6.90 6.97
N PHE A 623 23.05 8.21 7.23
CA PHE A 623 23.81 8.89 8.29
C PHE A 623 23.17 8.80 9.69
N ASN A 624 21.99 8.17 9.77
CA ASN A 624 21.21 7.98 11.00
C ASN A 624 20.72 9.30 11.63
N ASP A 625 20.25 9.24 12.88
CA ASP A 625 19.82 10.39 13.66
C ASP A 625 20.98 11.09 14.39
N THR A 626 20.69 12.16 15.13
CA THR A 626 21.73 12.92 15.85
C THR A 626 22.35 12.13 17.01
N ALA A 627 21.58 11.24 17.66
CA ALA A 627 22.08 10.44 18.77
C ALA A 627 23.03 9.32 18.30
N ASN A 628 22.76 8.75 17.14
CA ASN A 628 23.50 7.63 16.55
C ASN A 628 24.24 8.05 15.27
N PHE A 629 24.58 9.34 15.16
CA PHE A 629 25.10 9.94 13.94
C PHE A 629 26.36 9.25 13.44
N VAL A 630 26.33 8.77 12.21
CA VAL A 630 27.47 8.11 11.58
C VAL A 630 28.35 9.17 10.91
N LYS A 631 29.42 9.58 11.60
CA LYS A 631 30.27 10.70 11.15
C LYS A 631 30.89 10.53 9.76
N GLN A 632 31.15 9.29 9.37
CA GLN A 632 31.80 8.95 8.11
C GLN A 632 31.24 7.61 7.61
N LEU A 633 30.82 7.60 6.35
CA LEU A 633 30.45 6.42 5.59
C LEU A 633 31.43 6.24 4.44
N THR A 634 31.50 5.05 3.87
CA THR A 634 32.38 4.75 2.74
C THR A 634 31.56 4.10 1.64
N PHE A 635 31.78 4.53 0.40
CA PHE A 635 31.31 3.81 -0.78
C PHE A 635 32.48 3.42 -1.69
N LYS A 636 32.33 2.32 -2.42
CA LYS A 636 33.30 1.82 -3.38
C LYS A 636 32.77 2.02 -4.79
N VAL A 637 33.63 2.53 -5.67
CA VAL A 637 33.42 2.60 -7.11
C VAL A 637 34.27 1.51 -7.75
N SER A 638 33.68 0.67 -8.60
CA SER A 638 34.40 -0.38 -9.33
C SER A 638 34.20 -0.21 -10.82
N ASN A 639 35.29 -0.23 -11.59
CA ASN A 639 35.26 -0.16 -13.04
C ASN A 639 35.44 -1.56 -13.62
N THR A 640 34.36 -2.18 -14.08
CA THR A 640 34.38 -3.46 -14.79
C THR A 640 34.49 -3.30 -16.30
N GLY A 641 34.68 -2.07 -16.79
CA GLY A 641 34.94 -1.75 -18.18
C GLY A 641 36.34 -2.16 -18.64
N LYS A 642 36.64 -1.86 -19.91
CA LYS A 642 37.91 -2.22 -20.56
C LYS A 642 38.97 -1.12 -20.52
N GLU A 643 38.55 0.12 -20.25
CA GLU A 643 39.42 1.30 -20.24
C GLU A 643 39.42 1.93 -18.85
N SER A 644 40.43 2.75 -18.56
CA SER A 644 40.43 3.56 -17.34
C SER A 644 39.35 4.63 -17.43
N VAL A 645 38.64 4.86 -16.32
CA VAL A 645 37.64 5.92 -16.22
C VAL A 645 37.99 6.84 -15.07
N THR A 646 37.90 8.14 -15.32
CA THR A 646 38.04 9.16 -14.30
C THR A 646 36.66 9.67 -13.92
N TYR A 647 36.34 9.70 -12.63
CA TYR A 647 35.06 10.17 -12.10
C TYR A 647 35.23 11.45 -11.31
N ASP A 648 34.35 12.41 -11.57
CA ASP A 648 34.17 13.61 -10.76
C ASP A 648 33.00 13.39 -9.79
N LEU A 649 33.23 13.71 -8.52
CA LEU A 649 32.26 13.53 -7.44
C LEU A 649 31.61 14.86 -7.06
N GLY A 650 30.31 14.82 -6.80
CA GLY A 650 29.55 15.99 -6.36
C GLY A 650 28.32 15.61 -5.54
N GLN A 651 27.47 16.59 -5.28
CA GLN A 651 26.19 16.40 -4.60
C GLN A 651 25.08 17.20 -5.29
N VAL A 652 23.86 16.67 -5.25
CA VAL A 652 22.63 17.38 -5.57
C VAL A 652 21.68 17.23 -4.39
N SER A 653 21.13 18.34 -3.90
CA SER A 653 20.23 18.33 -2.77
C SER A 653 18.80 17.98 -3.18
N ALA A 654 18.09 17.31 -2.28
CA ALA A 654 16.65 17.20 -2.29
C ALA A 654 16.05 18.13 -1.21
N TYR A 655 14.73 18.24 -1.16
CA TYR A 655 14.09 18.95 -0.04
C TYR A 655 14.38 18.26 1.30
N THR A 656 14.69 19.06 2.32
CA THR A 656 14.63 18.64 3.72
C THR A 656 13.19 18.81 4.18
N MET A 657 12.62 17.79 4.83
CA MET A 657 11.21 17.77 5.20
C MET A 657 11.09 17.68 6.72
N TYR A 658 10.27 18.53 7.34
CA TYR A 658 9.91 18.33 8.74
C TYR A 658 8.96 17.15 8.86
N ALA A 659 9.34 16.15 9.67
CA ALA A 659 8.42 15.08 10.00
C ALA A 659 7.32 15.59 10.94
N LEU A 660 7.68 16.24 12.04
CA LEU A 660 6.73 16.67 13.06
C LEU A 660 6.27 18.12 12.87
N GLY A 661 5.03 18.39 13.29
CA GLY A 661 4.46 19.73 13.31
C GLY A 661 5.16 20.66 14.29
N ALA A 662 4.74 21.93 14.34
CA ALA A 662 5.35 22.94 15.21
C ALA A 662 5.30 22.59 16.71
N SER A 663 4.36 21.74 17.14
CA SER A 663 4.31 21.23 18.53
C SER A 663 5.43 20.24 18.85
N GLY A 664 6.03 19.61 17.82
CA GLY A 664 7.02 18.55 17.99
C GLY A 664 6.45 17.21 18.42
N SER A 665 5.12 17.03 18.38
CA SER A 665 4.47 15.79 18.86
C SER A 665 3.97 14.88 17.75
N HIS A 666 3.37 15.38 16.66
CA HIS A 666 2.76 14.52 15.63
C HIS A 666 3.35 14.75 14.26
N VAL A 667 3.51 13.64 13.51
CA VAL A 667 3.88 13.69 12.10
C VAL A 667 2.82 14.46 11.30
N GLN A 668 3.27 15.32 10.39
CA GLN A 668 2.38 16.08 9.52
C GLN A 668 1.98 15.28 8.28
N PRO A 669 0.70 15.33 7.87
CA PRO A 669 0.28 14.77 6.60
C PRO A 669 0.93 15.53 5.43
N PHE A 670 1.01 14.87 4.28
CA PHE A 670 1.47 15.49 3.05
C PHE A 670 0.41 16.43 2.46
N PRO A 671 0.80 17.61 1.92
CA PRO A 671 2.16 18.16 1.86
C PRO A 671 2.61 18.76 3.20
N ASN A 672 3.67 18.20 3.78
CA ASN A 672 4.29 18.70 5.00
C ASN A 672 5.36 19.77 4.69
N GLU A 673 5.73 20.55 5.71
CA GLU A 673 6.61 21.71 5.55
C GLU A 673 8.01 21.31 5.07
N ALA A 674 8.42 21.85 3.92
CA ALA A 674 9.76 21.75 3.38
C ALA A 674 10.65 22.88 3.91
N VAL A 675 11.90 22.55 4.22
CA VAL A 675 12.94 23.49 4.65
C VAL A 675 13.91 23.71 3.51
N ASP A 676 14.15 24.98 3.16
CA ASP A 676 15.17 25.37 2.18
C ASP A 676 16.58 25.33 2.77
N SER A 677 16.97 24.17 3.29
CA SER A 677 18.30 23.87 3.84
C SER A 677 18.61 22.41 3.55
N TYR A 678 19.88 22.07 3.36
CA TYR A 678 20.32 20.72 3.00
C TYR A 678 21.65 20.38 3.66
N ALA A 679 21.92 19.09 3.83
CA ALA A 679 23.20 18.64 4.36
C ALA A 679 24.33 18.87 3.34
N LYS A 680 25.49 19.31 3.82
CA LYS A 680 26.70 19.45 3.01
C LYS A 680 27.56 18.20 3.15
N LEU A 681 27.91 17.57 2.03
CA LEU A 681 28.83 16.45 2.01
C LEU A 681 30.27 16.90 1.84
N SER A 682 31.19 16.12 2.39
CA SER A 682 32.63 16.23 2.14
C SER A 682 33.18 14.86 1.78
N PHE A 683 33.96 14.80 0.71
CA PHE A 683 34.54 13.57 0.18
C PHE A 683 36.03 13.51 0.55
N SER A 684 36.56 12.31 0.79
CA SER A 684 38.01 12.14 0.96
C SER A 684 38.78 12.42 -0.34
N LYS A 685 38.08 12.39 -1.48
CA LYS A 685 38.56 12.71 -2.84
C LYS A 685 37.42 13.32 -3.64
N ASP A 686 37.66 14.41 -4.34
CA ASP A 686 36.66 15.01 -5.26
C ASP A 686 36.72 14.36 -6.66
N LYS A 687 37.80 13.64 -6.94
CA LYS A 687 38.07 13.00 -8.23
C LYS A 687 38.82 11.69 -8.01
N LEU A 688 38.45 10.68 -8.79
CA LEU A 688 39.08 9.35 -8.75
C LEU A 688 39.36 8.86 -10.16
N THR A 689 40.46 8.14 -10.37
CA THR A 689 40.79 7.52 -11.67
C THR A 689 41.00 6.05 -11.47
N ILE A 690 40.05 5.25 -11.95
CA ILE A 690 40.04 3.82 -11.74
C ILE A 690 40.43 3.12 -13.06
N PRO A 691 41.52 2.33 -13.08
CA PRO A 691 41.88 1.53 -14.24
C PRO A 691 40.82 0.45 -14.54
N ALA A 692 40.86 -0.11 -15.74
CA ALA A 692 40.01 -1.25 -16.10
C ALA A 692 40.17 -2.41 -15.09
N GLY A 693 39.06 -2.95 -14.59
CA GLY A 693 39.02 -3.98 -13.55
C GLY A 693 39.38 -3.51 -12.14
N GLY A 694 39.69 -2.21 -11.96
CA GLY A 694 40.05 -1.63 -10.67
C GLY A 694 38.83 -1.23 -9.83
N SER A 695 39.09 -0.92 -8.56
CA SER A 695 38.11 -0.33 -7.65
C SER A 695 38.77 0.61 -6.66
N GLU A 696 38.04 1.62 -6.20
CA GLU A 696 38.52 2.58 -5.22
C GLU A 696 37.39 2.96 -4.25
N SER A 697 37.74 3.14 -2.97
CA SER A 697 36.80 3.57 -1.93
C SER A 697 36.94 5.06 -1.66
N VAL A 698 35.81 5.71 -1.39
CA VAL A 698 35.70 7.12 -1.05
C VAL A 698 34.94 7.24 0.25
N ASP A 699 35.51 7.98 1.19
CA ASP A 699 34.87 8.28 2.46
C ASP A 699 34.06 9.58 2.31
N VAL A 700 32.87 9.58 2.90
CA VAL A 700 31.91 10.67 2.86
C VAL A 700 31.51 11.03 4.27
N SER A 701 31.63 12.29 4.62
CA SER A 701 31.04 12.86 5.84
C SER A 701 29.92 13.83 5.47
N ALA A 702 28.93 13.96 6.35
CA ALA A 702 27.83 14.90 6.19
C ALA A 702 27.85 15.93 7.32
N THR A 703 27.59 17.19 6.97
CA THR A 703 27.20 18.24 7.92
C THR A 703 25.70 18.45 7.77
N PRO A 704 24.88 18.09 8.78
CA PRO A 704 23.43 18.29 8.75
C PRO A 704 23.04 19.77 8.47
N PRO A 705 21.84 20.03 7.92
CA PRO A 705 21.38 21.38 7.64
C PRO A 705 21.32 22.25 8.89
N GLU A 706 21.88 23.46 8.81
CA GLU A 706 21.77 24.47 9.87
C GLU A 706 20.38 25.12 9.86
N GLY A 707 19.94 25.60 11.03
CA GLY A 707 18.70 26.37 11.19
C GLY A 707 17.41 25.53 11.28
N ALA A 708 17.47 24.22 11.03
CA ALA A 708 16.32 23.35 11.16
C ALA A 708 16.07 22.94 12.63
N ASP A 709 14.85 23.15 13.15
CA ASP A 709 14.46 22.68 14.48
C ASP A 709 14.51 21.15 14.62
N ALA A 710 15.50 20.65 15.37
CA ALA A 710 15.69 19.23 15.64
C ALA A 710 14.53 18.58 16.43
N LYS A 711 13.69 19.36 17.12
CA LYS A 711 12.47 18.85 17.79
C LYS A 711 11.38 18.46 16.80
N ARG A 712 11.53 18.85 15.53
CA ARG A 712 10.59 18.53 14.46
C ARG A 712 11.07 17.40 13.56
N LEU A 713 12.16 16.72 13.94
CA LEU A 713 12.79 15.64 13.17
C LEU A 713 12.93 15.97 11.67
N PRO A 714 13.63 17.05 11.27
CA PRO A 714 13.90 17.33 9.88
C PRO A 714 14.68 16.16 9.25
N VAL A 715 14.08 15.54 8.24
CA VAL A 715 14.68 14.50 7.42
C VAL A 715 15.34 15.16 6.23
N TRP A 716 16.66 15.18 6.22
CA TRP A 716 17.45 15.77 5.14
C TRP A 716 17.98 14.67 4.22
N SER A 717 18.02 14.97 2.93
CA SER A 717 18.42 13.98 1.92
C SER A 717 18.96 14.63 0.65
N GLY A 718 19.55 13.80 -0.21
CA GLY A 718 20.04 14.20 -1.52
C GLY A 718 20.75 13.05 -2.21
N PHE A 719 21.56 13.37 -3.20
CA PHE A 719 22.26 12.40 -4.03
C PHE A 719 23.72 12.78 -4.17
N VAL A 720 24.63 11.83 -3.93
CA VAL A 720 26.00 11.92 -4.43
C VAL A 720 25.95 11.70 -5.93
N THR A 721 26.63 12.55 -6.72
CA THR A 721 26.75 12.40 -8.17
C THR A 721 28.13 11.87 -8.52
N ILE A 722 28.19 10.90 -9.43
CA ILE A 722 29.43 10.24 -9.86
C ILE A 722 29.43 10.26 -11.39
N ASN A 723 30.17 11.22 -11.96
CA ASN A 723 30.18 11.47 -13.41
C ASN A 723 31.52 11.03 -14.01
N GLY A 724 31.50 10.06 -14.94
CA GLY A 724 32.67 9.48 -15.57
C GLY A 724 33.03 10.12 -16.91
N THR A 725 34.33 10.13 -17.25
CA THR A 725 34.83 10.57 -18.56
C THR A 725 34.36 9.70 -19.74
N ASP A 726 33.78 8.53 -19.46
CA ASP A 726 33.17 7.62 -20.42
C ASP A 726 31.68 7.91 -20.68
N GLY A 727 31.13 8.96 -20.07
CA GLY A 727 29.72 9.32 -20.14
C GLY A 727 28.86 8.66 -19.05
N THR A 728 29.45 7.88 -18.15
CA THR A 728 28.77 7.35 -16.97
C THR A 728 28.21 8.52 -16.13
N SER A 729 26.95 8.42 -15.71
CA SER A 729 26.28 9.38 -14.85
C SER A 729 25.48 8.63 -13.81
N LEU A 730 26.02 8.47 -12.61
CA LEU A 730 25.40 7.71 -11.53
C LEU A 730 25.01 8.63 -10.37
N SER A 731 24.02 8.19 -9.61
CA SER A 731 23.60 8.83 -8.36
C SER A 731 23.52 7.85 -7.22
N MET A 732 23.97 8.24 -6.02
CA MET A 732 23.80 7.46 -4.79
C MET A 732 22.98 8.28 -3.78
N PRO A 733 21.78 7.82 -3.39
CA PRO A 733 20.97 8.53 -2.41
C PRO A 733 21.64 8.53 -1.04
N TYR A 734 21.48 9.63 -0.31
CA TYR A 734 21.85 9.75 1.09
C TYR A 734 20.71 10.36 1.92
N GLN A 735 20.64 9.99 3.19
CA GLN A 735 19.68 10.56 4.13
C GLN A 735 20.25 10.65 5.55
N GLY A 736 19.68 11.53 6.36
CA GLY A 736 19.82 11.54 7.81
C GLY A 736 18.71 12.35 8.48
N VAL A 737 18.67 12.30 9.81
CA VAL A 737 17.64 12.98 10.61
C VAL A 737 18.31 13.87 11.65
N SER A 738 17.95 15.15 11.70
CA SER A 738 18.38 15.99 12.83
C SER A 738 17.38 15.84 13.98
N GLY A 739 17.87 15.58 15.19
CA GLY A 739 17.08 15.11 16.33
C GLY A 739 17.41 13.68 16.70
N SER A 740 16.95 13.22 17.87
CA SER A 740 17.17 11.87 18.40
C SER A 740 15.86 11.11 18.40
N MET A 741 15.75 10.02 17.64
CA MET A 741 14.52 9.22 17.59
C MET A 741 14.18 8.64 18.97
N LYS A 742 15.20 8.31 19.77
CA LYS A 742 15.04 7.79 21.14
C LYS A 742 14.48 8.81 22.13
N ASP A 743 14.78 10.10 21.93
CA ASP A 743 14.35 11.15 22.85
C ASP A 743 12.99 11.76 22.49
N HIS A 744 12.42 11.41 21.33
CA HIS A 744 11.10 11.88 20.91
C HIS A 744 9.98 11.06 21.52
N VAL A 745 8.88 11.75 21.81
CA VAL A 745 7.69 11.16 22.39
C VAL A 745 6.98 10.29 21.35
N VAL A 746 6.66 9.05 21.70
CA VAL A 746 5.86 8.16 20.84
C VAL A 746 4.36 8.22 21.14
N VAL A 747 3.98 8.69 22.32
CA VAL A 747 2.59 8.94 22.70
C VAL A 747 2.49 10.12 23.69
N ASP A 748 1.70 11.14 23.37
CA ASP A 748 1.52 12.31 24.24
C ASP A 748 0.72 11.95 25.51
N PRO A 749 0.90 12.64 26.66
CA PRO A 749 0.28 12.28 27.94
C PRO A 749 -1.25 12.20 28.00
N ASN A 750 -1.95 12.81 27.04
CA ASN A 750 -3.42 12.82 26.94
C ASN A 750 -3.90 12.32 25.57
N ALA A 751 -3.15 11.42 24.95
CA ALA A 751 -3.43 10.88 23.61
C ALA A 751 -4.24 9.57 23.65
N SER A 752 -4.93 9.27 24.75
CA SER A 752 -5.84 8.12 24.82
C SER A 752 -7.24 8.47 25.32
N TRP A 753 -8.23 7.85 24.70
CA TRP A 753 -9.65 8.04 25.01
C TRP A 753 -10.46 6.79 24.71
N ILE A 754 -11.78 6.86 24.93
CA ILE A 754 -12.70 5.78 24.57
C ILE A 754 -13.68 6.30 23.52
N SER A 755 -13.85 5.51 22.47
CA SER A 755 -14.85 5.68 21.41
C SER A 755 -15.80 4.47 21.42
N TRP A 756 -16.80 4.46 20.54
CA TRP A 756 -17.55 3.23 20.25
C TRP A 756 -16.85 2.43 19.16
N SER A 757 -16.89 1.10 19.24
CA SER A 757 -16.27 0.20 18.27
C SER A 757 -16.83 0.31 16.84
N ASP A 758 -18.02 0.90 16.69
CA ASP A 758 -18.68 1.17 15.41
C ASP A 758 -18.54 2.64 14.94
N ASP A 759 -17.82 3.49 15.69
CA ASP A 759 -17.61 4.89 15.33
C ASP A 759 -16.35 5.03 14.47
N LYS A 760 -16.57 5.20 13.16
CA LYS A 760 -15.49 5.40 12.17
C LYS A 760 -14.68 6.67 12.41
N ASP A 761 -15.26 7.68 13.04
CA ASP A 761 -14.56 8.94 13.33
C ASP A 761 -13.78 8.88 14.65
N LEU A 762 -13.83 7.74 15.36
CA LEU A 762 -13.15 7.50 16.64
C LEU A 762 -13.41 8.60 17.67
N LYS A 763 -14.63 9.15 17.74
CA LYS A 763 -14.90 10.33 18.58
C LYS A 763 -14.77 9.99 20.05
N ALA A 764 -14.13 10.90 20.78
CA ALA A 764 -14.01 10.79 22.23
C ALA A 764 -15.37 10.89 22.93
N LEU A 765 -15.65 9.92 23.80
CA LEU A 765 -16.86 9.90 24.61
C LEU A 765 -16.72 10.75 25.88
N PRO A 766 -17.85 11.20 26.47
CA PRO A 766 -17.84 11.99 27.70
C PRO A 766 -17.15 11.27 28.88
N VAL A 767 -16.48 12.04 29.73
CA VAL A 767 -15.87 11.51 30.95
C VAL A 767 -16.93 10.87 31.86
N ASN A 768 -16.62 9.69 32.38
CA ASN A 768 -17.52 8.83 33.16
C ASN A 768 -18.70 8.28 32.35
N GLN A 769 -18.58 8.16 31.03
CA GLN A 769 -19.52 7.38 30.22
C GLN A 769 -19.69 6.00 30.85
N THR A 770 -20.96 5.59 31.00
CA THR A 770 -21.30 4.25 31.48
C THR A 770 -21.49 3.33 30.28
N PHE A 771 -20.76 2.23 30.28
CA PHE A 771 -20.88 1.14 29.32
C PHE A 771 -21.62 -0.01 29.99
N THR A 772 -22.67 -0.49 29.32
CA THR A 772 -23.28 -1.77 29.66
C THR A 772 -22.65 -2.80 28.74
N LEU A 773 -21.80 -3.65 29.31
CA LEU A 773 -21.12 -4.71 28.59
C LEU A 773 -22.00 -5.96 28.60
N PRO A 774 -21.94 -6.81 27.54
CA PRO A 774 -22.58 -8.11 27.57
C PRO A 774 -22.08 -8.92 28.78
N ALA A 775 -22.92 -9.79 29.33
CA ALA A 775 -22.47 -10.71 30.36
C ALA A 775 -21.17 -11.43 29.95
N PRO A 776 -20.22 -11.68 30.87
CA PRO A 776 -18.92 -12.29 30.56
C PRO A 776 -19.01 -13.50 29.60
N GLY A 777 -18.24 -13.45 28.51
CA GLY A 777 -18.22 -14.48 27.47
C GLY A 777 -19.45 -14.54 26.55
N LYS A 778 -20.29 -13.49 26.53
CA LYS A 778 -21.50 -13.40 25.67
C LYS A 778 -21.38 -12.38 24.53
N THR A 779 -20.19 -11.85 24.30
CA THR A 779 -19.89 -10.94 23.20
C THR A 779 -20.09 -11.63 21.85
N THR A 780 -20.74 -10.94 20.91
CA THR A 780 -20.91 -11.38 19.52
C THR A 780 -20.21 -10.39 18.57
N PRO A 781 -19.85 -10.77 17.34
CA PRO A 781 -19.18 -9.85 16.40
C PRO A 781 -19.94 -8.56 16.09
N GLN A 782 -21.28 -8.55 16.22
CA GLN A 782 -22.13 -7.38 16.02
C GLN A 782 -22.32 -6.55 17.30
N THR A 783 -21.67 -6.93 18.40
CA THR A 783 -21.79 -6.22 19.67
C THR A 783 -21.05 -4.90 19.58
N ARG A 784 -21.75 -3.82 19.91
CA ARG A 784 -21.13 -2.51 20.08
C ARG A 784 -20.39 -2.44 21.41
N LEU A 785 -19.07 -2.28 21.37
CA LEU A 785 -18.19 -2.28 22.54
C LEU A 785 -17.58 -0.89 22.78
N PRO A 786 -17.16 -0.56 24.02
CA PRO A 786 -16.20 0.52 24.22
C PRO A 786 -14.90 0.16 23.52
N GLN A 787 -14.32 1.12 22.80
CA GLN A 787 -13.06 0.96 22.10
C GLN A 787 -12.02 1.91 22.67
N PHE A 788 -10.92 1.37 23.18
CA PHE A 788 -9.76 2.17 23.53
C PHE A 788 -9.13 2.71 22.26
N VAL A 789 -8.83 4.01 22.25
CA VAL A 789 -8.12 4.67 21.16
C VAL A 789 -6.85 5.28 21.74
N ILE A 790 -5.72 4.98 21.10
CA ILE A 790 -4.39 5.44 21.46
C ILE A 790 -3.80 6.14 20.24
N ASN A 791 -3.69 7.46 20.27
CA ASN A 791 -3.15 8.23 19.17
C ASN A 791 -1.63 8.33 19.26
N MET A 792 -0.95 7.50 18.49
CA MET A 792 0.50 7.38 18.47
C MET A 792 1.14 8.49 17.62
N SER A 793 2.13 9.16 18.19
CA SER A 793 2.95 10.18 17.53
C SER A 793 3.94 9.59 16.54
N LEU A 794 4.59 8.51 16.96
CA LEU A 794 5.55 7.70 16.21
C LEU A 794 5.24 6.22 16.52
N GLY A 795 5.82 5.29 15.76
CA GLY A 795 5.62 3.86 15.99
C GLY A 795 6.20 3.39 17.32
N SER A 796 5.65 2.30 17.85
CA SER A 796 6.20 1.61 19.02
C SER A 796 6.30 0.10 18.80
N LYS A 797 7.43 -0.50 19.21
CA LYS A 797 7.57 -1.97 19.22
C LYS A 797 6.69 -2.63 20.28
N ASN A 798 6.31 -1.90 21.33
CA ASN A 798 5.58 -2.43 22.47
C ASN A 798 4.69 -1.35 23.10
N ILE A 799 3.38 -1.61 23.10
CA ILE A 799 2.39 -0.80 23.81
C ILE A 799 1.74 -1.70 24.87
N THR A 800 1.81 -1.28 26.12
CA THR A 800 1.09 -1.92 27.23
C THR A 800 -0.05 -1.03 27.67
N ALA A 801 -1.12 -1.62 28.19
CA ALA A 801 -2.23 -0.85 28.74
C ALA A 801 -2.77 -1.50 30.00
N HIS A 802 -2.90 -0.72 31.07
CA HIS A 802 -3.30 -1.23 32.38
C HIS A 802 -4.60 -0.60 32.86
N LEU A 803 -5.53 -1.43 33.31
CA LEU A 803 -6.82 -0.98 33.80
C LEU A 803 -6.74 -0.57 35.27
N GLN A 804 -6.80 0.74 35.52
CA GLN A 804 -6.69 1.31 36.86
C GLN A 804 -8.08 1.55 37.48
N PRO A 805 -8.41 0.89 38.62
CA PRO A 805 -9.64 1.15 39.35
C PRO A 805 -9.62 2.54 40.02
N MET A 806 -10.70 3.30 39.86
CA MET A 806 -10.87 4.65 40.38
C MET A 806 -11.70 4.67 41.68
N THR A 807 -11.28 3.87 42.67
CA THR A 807 -11.98 3.69 43.95
C THR A 807 -10.99 3.68 45.13
N THR A 808 -11.49 4.01 46.33
CA THR A 808 -10.73 3.91 47.59
C THR A 808 -10.59 2.47 48.09
N CYS A 809 -11.49 1.57 47.67
CA CYS A 809 -11.47 0.14 47.99
C CYS A 809 -11.29 -0.65 46.68
N PRO A 810 -10.04 -0.87 46.22
CA PRO A 810 -9.78 -1.48 44.92
C PRO A 810 -10.24 -2.96 44.88
N PRO A 811 -10.61 -3.49 43.70
CA PRO A 811 -11.01 -4.88 43.55
C PRO A 811 -9.93 -5.87 44.04
N LYS A 812 -10.36 -7.07 44.44
CA LYS A 812 -9.45 -8.16 44.77
C LYS A 812 -8.58 -8.49 43.55
N GLY A 813 -7.28 -8.73 43.76
CA GLY A 813 -6.33 -8.96 42.67
C GLY A 813 -5.62 -7.70 42.17
N THR A 814 -5.97 -6.50 42.67
CA THR A 814 -5.24 -5.27 42.34
C THR A 814 -3.78 -5.34 42.83
N PHE A 815 -2.83 -4.99 41.97
CA PHE A 815 -1.40 -4.94 42.27
C PHE A 815 -0.76 -3.62 41.80
N GLU A 816 0.45 -3.32 42.28
CA GLU A 816 1.23 -2.16 41.85
C GLU A 816 2.05 -2.51 40.60
N TYR A 817 1.87 -1.73 39.54
CA TYR A 817 2.66 -1.79 38.32
C TYR A 817 3.19 -0.39 38.00
N LYS A 818 4.51 -0.21 38.10
CA LYS A 818 5.21 1.02 37.66
C LYS A 818 4.61 2.32 38.24
N GLY A 819 4.16 2.26 39.50
CA GLY A 819 3.56 3.39 40.22
C GLY A 819 2.03 3.53 40.08
N TYR A 820 1.37 2.58 39.41
CA TYR A 820 -0.08 2.53 39.25
C TYR A 820 -0.66 1.26 39.87
N LYS A 821 -1.75 1.41 40.63
CA LYS A 821 -2.59 0.28 41.03
C LYS A 821 -3.44 -0.16 39.85
N THR A 822 -3.28 -1.41 39.42
CA THR A 822 -3.98 -1.99 38.26
C THR A 822 -4.60 -3.34 38.61
N ILE A 823 -5.64 -3.72 37.89
CA ILE A 823 -6.23 -5.07 37.95
C ILE A 823 -5.78 -6.00 36.81
N GLY A 824 -4.89 -5.53 35.93
CA GLY A 824 -4.40 -6.29 34.78
C GLY A 824 -4.34 -5.42 33.52
N GLN A 825 -4.05 -6.05 32.39
CA GLN A 825 -4.20 -5.43 31.07
C GLN A 825 -5.52 -5.85 30.44
N PRO A 826 -6.12 -5.05 29.54
CA PRO A 826 -7.11 -5.58 28.62
C PRO A 826 -6.50 -6.73 27.80
N PHE A 827 -7.34 -7.70 27.42
CA PHE A 827 -6.92 -8.96 26.80
C PHE A 827 -5.95 -8.81 25.62
N ASP A 828 -6.17 -7.87 24.70
CA ASP A 828 -5.35 -7.72 23.48
C ASP A 828 -4.00 -6.99 23.69
N PHE A 829 -3.57 -6.77 24.94
CA PHE A 829 -2.29 -6.15 25.28
C PHE A 829 -1.29 -7.17 25.86
N PRO A 830 0.03 -7.05 25.57
CA PRO A 830 0.67 -5.93 24.89
C PRO A 830 0.51 -5.97 23.35
N MET A 831 0.31 -4.79 22.76
CA MET A 831 0.33 -4.64 21.30
C MET A 831 1.78 -4.48 20.82
N LEU A 832 2.23 -5.41 19.98
CA LEU A 832 3.57 -5.41 19.42
C LEU A 832 3.62 -4.73 18.06
N PHE A 833 4.77 -4.14 17.68
CA PHE A 833 5.05 -3.61 16.34
C PHE A 833 3.90 -2.73 15.78
N SER A 834 3.55 -1.68 16.50
CA SER A 834 2.52 -0.74 16.08
C SER A 834 3.11 0.40 15.26
N SER A 835 2.34 0.88 14.27
CA SER A 835 2.64 2.12 13.53
C SER A 835 2.29 3.36 14.36
N ARG A 836 2.48 4.54 13.77
CA ARG A 836 1.92 5.82 14.27
C ARG A 836 0.45 5.98 13.85
N GLY A 837 -0.23 6.97 14.41
CA GLY A 837 -1.67 7.20 14.19
C GLY A 837 -2.55 6.51 15.23
N ALA A 838 -3.83 6.37 14.94
CA ALA A 838 -4.79 5.79 15.89
C ALA A 838 -4.64 4.27 16.00
N VAL A 839 -4.20 3.79 17.15
CA VAL A 839 -4.24 2.36 17.51
C VAL A 839 -5.52 2.11 18.31
N THR A 840 -6.31 1.11 17.95
CA THR A 840 -7.65 0.87 18.52
C THR A 840 -7.81 -0.53 19.08
N ASP A 841 -8.53 -0.66 20.19
CA ASP A 841 -8.85 -1.93 20.85
C ASP A 841 -10.30 -1.96 21.35
N PRO A 842 -11.24 -2.63 20.64
CA PRO A 842 -12.58 -2.90 21.15
C PRO A 842 -12.53 -3.86 22.33
N TRP A 843 -13.08 -3.46 23.48
CA TRP A 843 -12.92 -4.19 24.73
C TRP A 843 -14.25 -4.59 25.36
N ASP A 844 -14.40 -5.87 25.72
CA ASP A 844 -15.63 -6.43 26.27
C ASP A 844 -15.61 -6.62 27.80
N GLY A 845 -14.53 -6.20 28.46
CA GLY A 845 -14.32 -6.40 29.89
C GLY A 845 -13.23 -7.42 30.24
N GLN A 846 -12.81 -8.26 29.29
CA GLN A 846 -11.84 -9.32 29.53
C GLN A 846 -10.42 -8.79 29.78
N LEU A 847 -9.73 -9.38 30.75
CA LEU A 847 -8.35 -9.06 31.13
C LEU A 847 -7.37 -10.13 30.59
N ASP A 848 -6.09 -9.78 30.57
CA ASP A 848 -4.96 -10.63 30.15
C ASP A 848 -4.83 -11.94 30.94
N ASN A 849 -5.42 -12.02 32.13
CA ASN A 849 -5.48 -13.24 32.93
C ASN A 849 -6.72 -14.12 32.66
N GLY A 850 -7.57 -13.73 31.70
CA GLY A 850 -8.82 -14.41 31.35
C GLY A 850 -10.03 -14.04 32.23
N ASP A 851 -9.83 -13.32 33.34
CA ASP A 851 -10.94 -12.81 34.16
C ASP A 851 -11.62 -11.61 33.49
N TYR A 852 -12.81 -11.26 33.96
CA TYR A 852 -13.51 -10.05 33.55
C TYR A 852 -13.39 -8.95 34.62
N ALA A 853 -13.13 -7.72 34.19
CA ALA A 853 -13.09 -6.56 35.07
C ALA A 853 -14.44 -6.40 35.79
N PRO A 854 -14.48 -6.29 37.14
CA PRO A 854 -15.75 -6.19 37.85
C PRO A 854 -16.48 -4.86 37.54
N PRO A 855 -17.81 -4.77 37.74
CA PRO A 855 -18.53 -3.51 37.64
C PRO A 855 -17.87 -2.43 38.49
N GLY A 856 -17.63 -1.27 37.90
CA GLY A 856 -16.85 -0.25 38.57
C GLY A 856 -16.45 0.90 37.68
N LYS A 857 -15.68 1.82 38.28
CA LYS A 857 -15.15 3.00 37.60
C LYS A 857 -13.66 2.80 37.35
N TYR A 858 -13.24 3.02 36.11
CA TYR A 858 -11.89 2.74 35.66
C TYR A 858 -11.32 3.89 34.83
N ARG A 859 -10.01 3.82 34.59
CA ARG A 859 -9.31 4.50 33.50
C ARG A 859 -8.22 3.58 32.97
N ILE A 860 -7.76 3.82 31.75
CA ILE A 860 -6.63 3.09 31.16
C ILE A 860 -5.34 3.88 31.32
N VAL A 861 -4.26 3.22 31.71
CA VAL A 861 -2.91 3.78 31.73
C VAL A 861 -2.12 3.05 30.65
N VAL A 862 -1.83 3.76 29.56
CA VAL A 862 -1.12 3.20 28.41
C VAL A 862 0.33 3.62 28.46
N ARG A 863 1.24 2.69 28.19
CA ARG A 863 2.67 2.96 28.05
C ARG A 863 3.15 2.48 26.70
N ALA A 864 3.91 3.31 26.00
CA ALA A 864 4.49 2.94 24.71
C ALA A 864 6.01 3.11 24.75
N LEU A 865 6.73 2.09 24.26
CA LEU A 865 8.18 2.10 24.17
C LEU A 865 8.65 3.03 23.06
N ARG A 866 9.60 3.91 23.36
CA ARG A 866 10.19 4.80 22.35
C ARG A 866 10.94 4.03 21.27
N VAL A 867 11.06 4.62 20.08
CA VAL A 867 11.94 4.09 19.02
C VAL A 867 13.36 3.98 19.57
N PHE A 868 14.02 2.81 19.42
CA PHE A 868 15.31 2.48 20.06
C PHE A 868 15.32 2.48 21.61
N GLY A 869 14.15 2.47 22.25
CA GLY A 869 14.02 2.33 23.70
C GLY A 869 14.36 0.92 24.18
N ASP A 870 14.92 0.82 25.39
CA ASP A 870 15.09 -0.45 26.09
C ASP A 870 13.83 -0.75 26.92
N PRO A 871 13.10 -1.87 26.67
CA PRO A 871 11.90 -2.22 27.42
C PRO A 871 12.14 -2.37 28.93
N ASN A 872 13.37 -2.66 29.36
CA ASN A 872 13.73 -2.79 30.76
C ASN A 872 14.03 -1.45 31.44
N ASN A 873 14.25 -0.39 30.67
CA ASN A 873 14.52 0.96 31.18
C ASN A 873 13.24 1.79 31.21
N ASP A 874 12.75 2.08 32.41
CA ASP A 874 11.48 2.80 32.60
C ASP A 874 11.42 4.19 31.96
N LYS A 875 12.59 4.84 31.78
CA LYS A 875 12.71 6.18 31.17
C LYS A 875 12.50 6.18 29.66
N ASP A 876 12.57 5.01 29.02
CA ASP A 876 12.40 4.86 27.58
C ASP A 876 10.93 4.63 27.20
N TRP A 877 10.00 4.75 28.16
CA TRP A 877 8.57 4.60 27.96
C TRP A 877 7.84 5.93 28.13
N ASP A 878 7.00 6.28 27.15
CA ASP A 878 6.04 7.36 27.29
C ASP A 878 4.72 6.83 27.83
N THR A 879 3.97 7.66 28.56
CA THR A 879 2.73 7.24 29.23
C THR A 879 1.61 8.21 28.91
N THR A 880 0.46 7.68 28.48
CA THR A 880 -0.79 8.43 28.34
C THR A 880 -1.85 7.88 29.28
N ILE A 881 -2.63 8.78 29.87
CA ILE A 881 -3.71 8.43 30.81
C ILE A 881 -5.04 8.69 30.13
N GLY A 882 -5.81 7.63 29.92
CA GLY A 882 -7.10 7.70 29.27
C GLY A 882 -8.19 8.31 30.13
N THR A 883 -9.29 8.68 29.47
CA THR A 883 -10.50 9.18 30.13
C THR A 883 -11.10 8.16 31.10
N ARG A 884 -11.71 8.66 32.19
CA ARG A 884 -12.42 7.81 33.14
C ARG A 884 -13.72 7.30 32.54
N PHE A 885 -14.11 6.08 32.87
CA PHE A 885 -15.35 5.45 32.43
C PHE A 885 -15.92 4.53 33.50
N VAL A 886 -17.17 4.11 33.32
CA VAL A 886 -17.87 3.19 34.22
C VAL A 886 -18.31 1.98 33.42
N ILE A 887 -18.12 0.78 33.96
CA ILE A 887 -18.65 -0.45 33.39
C ILE A 887 -19.68 -1.09 34.32
N LYS A 888 -20.68 -1.70 33.72
CA LYS A 888 -21.62 -2.64 34.32
C LYS A 888 -21.91 -3.75 33.31
N TYR A 889 -22.41 -4.89 33.77
CA TYR A 889 -22.83 -5.98 32.91
C TYR A 889 -24.35 -6.06 32.84
N ASP A 890 -24.87 -6.55 31.73
CA ASP A 890 -26.29 -6.89 31.51
C ASP A 890 -26.82 -7.97 32.48
#